data_AF-A0A8C7NFC9-F1
#
_entry.id   AF-A0A8C7NFC9-F1
#
_cell.length_a   1.000
_cell.length_b   1.000
_cell.length_c   1.000
_cell.angle_alpha   90.00
_cell.angle_beta   90.00
_cell.angle_gamma   90.00
#
_symmetry.space_group_name_H-M   'P 1'
#
loop_
_entity.id
_entity.type
_entity.pdbx_description
1 polymer ?
#
loop_
_entity_poly.entity_id
_entity_poly.type
_entity_poly.pdbx_seq_one_letter_code
_entity_poly.pdbx_strand_id
1 'polypeptide(L)'
;MIIATPRGEILHGAPGRGRLTVLLCFFHLRKIAPIVVTFSPSCLAMQGIKYFFTPTVCVVLFFTGESYDVEVHYWLHHYGHFPATMYFEFCTESDPPGSSKPFCIVREMEASARTHLAVELGPFAPFKPCQVVPYKPVDTVIVEGEPPERYSKTKVINLLKCPLKMRNYHHRFHLLLHLEEIQMEVDIKKYDLHHQTMTQDRDNRRLLVLHVPGVAENRPSVLRGDCLKVAKSEDKVQPITVYTGYVHRVELERVKLGFSKRLVQSFISNTRFDVEFTINRFPLKLQHRAVDLAEKHQMDEVLFPSGSGVRTTLMPKLSMFNRQLENNPEQHAAIQRIVSGASKPAPYLVFGPPGTGKTITLVEAMNQLNRVDPLCHILACAPSNSASDLLCERLLGHMDPHCVYRLYASSRPLSTVPQNLLKHCNWDASQDSFVFPTKEVLMGYKVIITTLVTAGRLVSGGIPVGHFTHVFIDESGQAVEPESIIGIAGEIDNTREGSGQLVLAGDPQQLGPILRSPLAMQYGMGISLLERLMKDNPLYQKDGEFGHFDSRFVTKLLRNYRSHPAILKIPNELFYEKELQVFADQWDRETYCNWEHLPKEGFPLIFHGVLGKDEREGNSPSFFNVSEIEVLVDYLTKLMKTQGKKGLPKLSPKDIGIIAPYRKQVEKIQNALNFVKELSQWKDIKELKVGSVEEFQGQERKIIMVSTVRSSINYVKMDQDFNIGFLTNEKRFNVAMTRAKALLIVVGNPVILNKDPTWERNLPRNLSGSGRV
;
A
#
# COMPACT_ATOMS: atom_id res chain seq x y z
N MET A 1 -33.08 -20.29 33.90
CA MET A 1 -32.42 -19.47 32.86
C MET A 1 -32.21 -18.08 33.43
N ILE A 2 -30.97 -17.67 33.66
CA ILE A 2 -30.66 -16.34 34.19
C ILE A 2 -30.28 -15.46 33.00
N ILE A 3 -31.01 -14.38 32.79
CA ILE A 3 -30.71 -13.40 31.74
C ILE A 3 -30.14 -12.18 32.45
N ALA A 4 -28.84 -11.97 32.31
CA ALA A 4 -28.21 -10.72 32.72
C ALA A 4 -28.09 -9.81 31.49
N THR A 5 -28.80 -8.69 31.48
CA THR A 5 -28.71 -7.67 30.42
C THR A 5 -27.96 -6.45 30.94
N PRO A 6 -26.82 -6.07 30.33
CA PRO A 6 -26.17 -4.83 30.69
C PRO A 6 -27.06 -3.65 30.24
N ARG A 7 -27.42 -2.76 31.17
CA ARG A 7 -27.96 -1.43 30.85
C ARG A 7 -26.83 -0.43 31.02
N GLY A 8 -26.02 -0.29 29.97
CA GLY A 8 -24.90 0.64 29.97
C GLY A 8 -25.33 2.06 29.62
N GLU A 9 -25.00 3.03 30.47
CA GLU A 9 -24.81 4.42 30.04
C GLU A 9 -23.40 4.55 29.43
N ILE A 10 -23.32 4.92 28.16
CA ILE A 10 -22.08 5.39 27.55
C ILE A 10 -21.88 6.82 28.06
N LEU A 11 -20.86 7.04 28.89
CA LEU A 11 -20.46 8.41 29.26
C LEU A 11 -19.89 9.12 28.04
N HIS A 12 -20.71 9.96 27.42
CA HIS A 12 -20.23 10.94 26.47
C HIS A 12 -19.61 12.12 27.26
N GLY A 13 -18.31 12.05 27.57
CA GLY A 13 -17.64 13.14 28.30
C GLY A 13 -16.21 12.86 28.81
N ALA A 14 -15.65 13.89 29.44
CA ALA A 14 -14.30 13.94 30.02
C ALA A 14 -14.09 12.87 31.12
N PRO A 15 -12.82 12.52 31.45
CA PRO A 15 -12.50 11.58 32.53
C PRO A 15 -13.18 12.01 33.83
N GLY A 16 -13.90 11.10 34.47
CA GLY A 16 -14.77 11.43 35.60
C GLY A 16 -15.43 10.21 36.21
N ARG A 17 -16.39 10.47 37.10
CA ARG A 17 -17.17 9.44 37.80
C ARG A 17 -18.26 8.89 36.89
N GLY A 18 -18.31 7.57 36.77
CA GLY A 18 -19.31 6.84 36.01
C GLY A 18 -20.17 5.89 36.83
N ARG A 19 -21.32 5.51 36.27
CA ARG A 19 -22.25 4.52 36.82
C ARG A 19 -22.65 3.55 35.70
N LEU A 20 -22.61 2.27 36.01
CA LEU A 20 -23.05 1.18 35.14
C LEU A 20 -24.05 0.32 35.90
N THR A 21 -25.18 -0.01 35.29
CA THR A 21 -26.22 -0.85 35.92
C THR A 21 -26.33 -2.18 35.17
N VAL A 22 -26.15 -3.29 35.88
CA VAL A 22 -26.33 -4.64 35.35
C VAL A 22 -27.62 -5.21 35.91
N LEU A 23 -28.59 -5.51 35.03
CA LEU A 23 -29.85 -6.11 35.42
C LEU A 23 -29.70 -7.64 35.42
N LEU A 24 -29.90 -8.27 36.57
CA LEU A 24 -29.92 -9.73 36.73
C LEU A 24 -31.36 -10.23 36.82
N CYS A 25 -31.87 -10.91 35.80
CA CYS A 25 -33.22 -11.50 35.80
C CYS A 25 -33.17 -13.01 36.06
N PHE A 26 -33.93 -13.50 37.05
CA PHE A 26 -33.94 -14.92 37.43
C PHE A 26 -35.21 -15.64 36.96
N PHE A 27 -35.12 -16.43 35.90
CA PHE A 27 -36.24 -17.25 35.41
C PHE A 27 -36.07 -18.73 35.80
N HIS A 28 -37.11 -19.32 36.42
CA HIS A 28 -37.18 -20.74 36.81
C HIS A 28 -35.99 -21.25 37.66
N LEU A 29 -35.95 -20.89 38.95
CA LEU A 29 -35.15 -21.60 39.96
C LEU A 29 -35.97 -22.81 40.44
N ARG A 30 -35.43 -24.03 40.31
CA ARG A 30 -36.13 -25.26 40.72
C ARG A 30 -36.08 -25.54 42.23
N LYS A 31 -35.42 -24.70 43.03
CA LYS A 31 -35.40 -24.80 44.50
C LYS A 31 -35.46 -23.39 45.12
N ILE A 32 -36.32 -23.26 46.12
CA ILE A 32 -36.38 -22.10 47.03
C ILE A 32 -35.27 -22.34 48.06
N ALA A 33 -34.08 -21.82 47.82
CA ALA A 33 -33.01 -21.81 48.80
C ALA A 33 -32.33 -20.43 48.78
N PRO A 34 -31.90 -19.90 49.95
CA PRO A 34 -31.12 -18.66 49.99
C PRO A 34 -29.83 -18.83 49.20
N ILE A 35 -29.57 -17.91 48.27
CA ILE A 35 -28.31 -17.83 47.55
C ILE A 35 -27.55 -16.65 48.13
N VAL A 36 -26.43 -16.92 48.80
CA VAL A 36 -25.54 -15.87 49.31
C VAL A 36 -24.59 -15.49 48.19
N VAL A 37 -24.54 -14.20 47.87
CA VAL A 37 -23.61 -13.65 46.88
C VAL A 37 -22.47 -12.98 47.61
N THR A 38 -21.26 -13.47 47.39
CA THR A 38 -20.03 -12.86 47.90
C THR A 38 -19.39 -12.09 46.75
N PHE A 39 -19.35 -10.75 46.87
CA PHE A 39 -18.63 -9.91 45.92
C PHE A 39 -17.13 -9.96 46.24
N SER A 40 -16.36 -10.69 45.45
CA SER A 40 -14.90 -10.73 45.59
C SER A 40 -14.25 -9.60 44.76
N PRO A 41 -13.56 -8.61 45.37
CA PRO A 41 -12.86 -7.56 44.64
C PRO A 41 -11.61 -8.06 43.88
N SER A 42 -11.27 -9.35 44.05
CA SER A 42 -9.93 -9.91 43.78
C SER A 42 -9.50 -9.94 42.32
N CYS A 43 -10.40 -9.67 41.35
CA CYS A 43 -10.10 -9.88 39.92
C CYS A 43 -10.23 -8.64 39.02
N LEU A 44 -10.44 -7.44 39.58
CA LEU A 44 -10.40 -6.20 38.80
C LEU A 44 -8.98 -5.60 38.81
N ALA A 45 -8.05 -6.30 38.19
CA ALA A 45 -6.75 -5.74 37.85
C ALA A 45 -6.84 -5.06 36.48
N MET A 46 -7.12 -3.76 36.46
CA MET A 46 -6.87 -2.92 35.29
C MET A 46 -6.15 -1.64 35.71
N GLN A 47 -5.07 -1.32 35.01
CA GLN A 47 -4.32 -0.08 35.17
C GLN A 47 -5.26 1.11 34.95
N GLY A 48 -5.36 1.99 35.94
CA GLY A 48 -6.00 3.31 35.81
C GLY A 48 -7.49 3.42 36.15
N ILE A 49 -8.14 2.36 36.64
CA ILE A 49 -9.56 2.39 37.07
C ILE A 49 -9.66 1.97 38.53
N LYS A 50 -10.15 2.86 39.40
CA LYS A 50 -10.61 2.47 40.74
C LYS A 50 -12.09 2.15 40.66
N TYR A 51 -12.42 0.89 40.92
CA TYR A 51 -13.79 0.45 41.14
C TYR A 51 -14.14 0.68 42.60
N PHE A 52 -15.32 1.26 42.83
CA PHE A 52 -15.91 1.32 44.16
C PHE A 52 -17.26 0.63 44.07
N PHE A 53 -17.36 -0.56 44.64
CA PHE A 53 -18.66 -1.10 44.98
C PHE A 53 -19.16 -0.31 46.19
N THR A 54 -20.36 0.24 46.13
CA THR A 54 -21.07 0.57 47.37
C THR A 54 -21.20 -0.74 48.15
N PRO A 55 -20.66 -0.84 49.37
CA PRO A 55 -20.65 -2.08 50.12
C PRO A 55 -22.06 -2.30 50.67
N THR A 56 -22.92 -2.88 49.85
CA THR A 56 -23.97 -3.73 50.38
C THR A 56 -23.48 -5.14 50.18
N VAL A 57 -22.81 -5.69 51.21
CA VAL A 57 -22.93 -7.12 51.49
C VAL A 57 -24.41 -7.33 51.78
N CYS A 58 -25.16 -7.51 50.71
CA CYS A 58 -26.58 -7.75 50.76
C CYS A 58 -26.70 -9.26 50.60
N VAL A 59 -26.99 -9.94 51.70
CA VAL A 59 -27.58 -11.28 51.65
C VAL A 59 -28.95 -11.09 50.99
N VAL A 60 -28.99 -11.14 49.66
CA VAL A 60 -30.24 -11.00 48.90
C VAL A 60 -30.80 -12.38 48.67
N LEU A 61 -31.99 -12.62 49.22
CA LEU A 61 -32.81 -13.78 48.87
C LEU A 61 -33.35 -13.56 47.46
N PHE A 62 -32.85 -14.31 46.47
CA PHE A 62 -33.30 -14.21 45.08
C PHE A 62 -34.60 -15.00 44.87
N PHE A 63 -35.65 -14.32 44.43
CA PHE A 63 -36.93 -14.96 44.08
C PHE A 63 -37.07 -15.18 42.57
N THR A 64 -37.75 -16.26 42.20
CA THR A 64 -38.05 -16.55 40.79
C THR A 64 -38.97 -15.49 40.18
N GLY A 65 -38.57 -14.91 39.05
CA GLY A 65 -39.31 -13.85 38.36
C GLY A 65 -38.85 -12.44 38.73
N GLU A 66 -37.95 -12.27 39.70
CA GLU A 66 -37.43 -10.96 40.09
C GLU A 66 -36.20 -10.55 39.27
N SER A 67 -35.99 -9.23 39.23
CA SER A 67 -34.84 -8.59 38.58
C SER A 67 -34.13 -7.69 39.57
N TYR A 68 -32.80 -7.78 39.61
CA TYR A 68 -31.96 -7.00 40.54
C TYR A 68 -30.98 -6.14 39.77
N ASP A 69 -30.87 -4.86 40.16
CA ASP A 69 -29.90 -3.92 39.62
C ASP A 69 -28.61 -3.98 40.42
N VAL A 70 -27.50 -4.31 39.75
CA VAL A 70 -26.15 -4.22 40.31
C VAL A 70 -25.50 -2.96 39.78
N GLU A 71 -25.18 -2.03 40.67
CA GLU A 71 -24.54 -0.77 40.33
C GLU A 71 -23.03 -0.84 40.50
N VAL A 72 -22.33 -0.50 39.43
CA VAL A 72 -20.87 -0.42 39.41
C VAL A 72 -20.48 1.04 39.23
N HIS A 73 -19.84 1.61 40.26
CA HIS A 73 -19.23 2.92 40.16
C HIS A 73 -17.75 2.79 39.80
N TYR A 74 -17.34 3.60 38.82
CA TYR A 74 -15.96 3.62 38.35
C TYR A 74 -15.47 5.06 38.20
N TRP A 75 -14.16 5.23 38.28
CA TRP A 75 -13.49 6.49 38.01
C TRP A 75 -12.47 6.30 36.89
N LEU A 76 -12.62 7.07 35.80
CA LEU A 76 -11.65 7.08 34.70
C LEU A 76 -10.67 8.24 34.90
N HIS A 77 -9.38 7.94 34.94
CA HIS A 77 -8.32 8.95 35.02
C HIS A 77 -7.78 9.38 33.64
N HIS A 78 -8.06 8.60 32.59
CA HIS A 78 -7.55 8.81 31.24
C HIS A 78 -8.66 8.61 30.20
N TYR A 79 -8.49 9.22 29.02
CA TYR A 79 -9.29 8.92 27.84
C TYR A 79 -8.91 7.53 27.30
N GLY A 80 -9.87 6.78 26.77
CA GLY A 80 -9.62 5.44 26.26
C GLY A 80 -10.85 4.53 26.29
N HIS A 81 -10.64 3.31 25.82
CA HIS A 81 -11.59 2.20 25.90
C HIS A 81 -11.12 1.21 26.96
N PHE A 82 -12.02 0.84 27.86
CA PHE A 82 -11.70 0.07 29.05
C PHE A 82 -12.66 -1.13 29.14
N PRO A 83 -12.30 -2.28 28.56
CA PRO A 83 -13.08 -3.50 28.69
C PRO A 83 -12.83 -4.14 30.07
N ALA A 84 -13.87 -4.46 30.83
CA ALA A 84 -13.75 -5.12 32.12
C ALA A 84 -14.57 -6.40 32.15
N THR A 85 -13.99 -7.47 32.68
CA THR A 85 -14.73 -8.73 32.87
C THR A 85 -15.19 -8.81 34.33
N MET A 86 -16.50 -8.85 34.53
CA MET A 86 -17.12 -9.10 35.82
C MET A 86 -17.43 -10.58 36.01
N TYR A 87 -17.12 -11.06 37.21
CA TYR A 87 -17.41 -12.42 37.67
C TYR A 87 -18.40 -12.35 38.82
N PHE A 88 -19.55 -13.02 38.68
CA PHE A 88 -20.54 -13.18 39.72
C PHE A 88 -20.49 -14.63 40.21
N GLU A 89 -20.09 -14.83 41.46
CA GLU A 89 -20.05 -16.14 42.11
C GLU A 89 -21.27 -16.33 43.00
N PHE A 90 -21.98 -17.45 42.82
CA PHE A 90 -23.20 -17.78 43.56
C PHE A 90 -22.99 -19.05 44.38
N CYS A 91 -23.18 -18.94 45.69
CA CYS A 91 -23.07 -20.05 46.65
C CYS A 91 -24.43 -20.36 47.27
N THR A 92 -24.75 -21.65 47.41
CA THR A 92 -25.95 -22.11 48.12
C THR A 92 -25.65 -22.22 49.62
N GLU A 93 -26.55 -21.71 50.47
CA GLU A 93 -26.39 -21.70 51.94
C GLU A 93 -26.34 -23.12 52.58
N SER A 94 -26.70 -24.16 51.83
CA SER A 94 -27.03 -25.48 52.37
C SER A 94 -25.94 -26.56 52.31
N ASP A 95 -24.66 -26.23 52.10
CA ASP A 95 -23.59 -27.24 52.12
C ASP A 95 -22.31 -26.73 52.83
N PRO A 96 -21.61 -27.60 53.60
CA PRO A 96 -20.40 -27.23 54.34
C PRO A 96 -19.25 -26.78 53.40
N PRO A 97 -18.24 -26.06 53.92
CA PRO A 97 -17.18 -25.47 53.09
C PRO A 97 -16.44 -26.56 52.32
N GLY A 98 -16.68 -26.66 51.00
CA GLY A 98 -15.93 -27.53 50.10
C GLY A 98 -16.72 -28.54 49.24
N SER A 99 -18.05 -28.67 49.34
CA SER A 99 -18.78 -29.70 48.55
C SER A 99 -19.64 -29.20 47.37
N SER A 100 -19.95 -27.90 47.26
CA SER A 100 -20.73 -27.35 46.15
C SER A 100 -19.84 -26.56 45.18
N LYS A 101 -19.84 -26.92 43.89
CA LYS A 101 -19.16 -26.12 42.85
C LYS A 101 -19.91 -24.79 42.71
N PRO A 102 -19.25 -23.64 42.94
CA PRO A 102 -19.91 -22.34 42.81
C PRO A 102 -20.41 -22.15 41.39
N PHE A 103 -21.65 -21.69 41.26
CA PHE A 103 -22.20 -21.30 39.96
C PHE A 103 -21.72 -19.89 39.63
N CYS A 104 -21.25 -19.69 38.41
CA CYS A 104 -20.59 -18.44 38.06
C CYS A 104 -21.16 -17.83 36.77
N ILE A 105 -21.47 -16.54 36.82
CA ILE A 105 -21.84 -15.75 35.64
C ILE A 105 -20.67 -14.83 35.31
N VAL A 106 -20.20 -14.89 34.07
CA VAL A 106 -19.17 -13.98 33.55
C VAL A 106 -19.81 -13.00 32.59
N ARG A 107 -19.48 -11.71 32.73
CA ARG A 107 -19.92 -10.66 31.81
C ARG A 107 -18.77 -9.75 31.42
N GLU A 108 -18.67 -9.48 30.14
CA GLU A 108 -17.81 -8.41 29.62
C GLU A 108 -18.59 -7.11 29.63
N MET A 109 -17.96 -6.07 30.15
CA MET A 109 -18.46 -4.70 30.18
C MET A 109 -17.45 -3.80 29.49
N GLU A 110 -17.89 -2.66 28.98
CA GLU A 110 -16.99 -1.65 28.43
C GLU A 110 -17.36 -0.26 28.99
N ALA A 111 -16.34 0.50 29.41
CA ALA A 111 -16.45 1.93 29.63
C ALA A 111 -15.57 2.66 28.61
N SER A 112 -16.03 3.80 28.10
CA SER A 112 -15.24 4.61 27.17
C SER A 112 -15.29 6.09 27.54
N ALA A 113 -14.13 6.72 27.68
CA ALA A 113 -14.00 8.18 27.77
C ALA A 113 -13.37 8.69 26.48
N ARG A 114 -14.03 9.61 25.79
CA ARG A 114 -13.63 10.08 24.44
C ARG A 114 -13.28 11.57 24.48
N THR A 115 -12.19 11.95 23.81
CA THR A 115 -11.89 13.38 23.61
C THR A 115 -12.86 13.98 22.58
N HIS A 116 -12.88 15.32 22.46
CA HIS A 116 -13.64 15.98 21.41
C HIS A 116 -13.19 15.54 20.00
N LEU A 117 -11.89 15.32 19.80
CA LEU A 117 -11.38 14.79 18.53
C LEU A 117 -11.91 13.37 18.28
N ALA A 118 -11.98 12.54 19.32
CA ALA A 118 -12.52 11.19 19.20
C ALA A 118 -14.02 11.15 18.89
N VAL A 119 -14.78 12.11 19.39
CA VAL A 119 -16.20 12.26 19.04
C VAL A 119 -16.36 12.67 17.58
N GLU A 120 -15.58 13.65 17.11
CA GLU A 120 -15.63 14.13 15.73
C GLU A 120 -15.20 13.07 14.70
N LEU A 121 -14.13 12.32 15.01
CA LEU A 121 -13.58 11.30 14.11
C LEU A 121 -14.27 9.94 14.24
N GLY A 122 -15.19 9.77 15.20
CA GLY A 122 -15.93 8.53 15.40
C GLY A 122 -16.73 8.07 14.18
N PRO A 123 -17.29 6.85 14.20
CA PRO A 123 -18.13 6.36 13.12
C PRO A 123 -19.38 7.25 12.96
N PHE A 124 -19.58 7.84 11.77
CA PHE A 124 -20.78 8.65 11.52
C PHE A 124 -22.06 7.80 11.39
N ALA A 125 -21.92 6.51 11.09
CA ALA A 125 -23.00 5.55 11.03
C ALA A 125 -22.50 4.15 11.41
N PRO A 126 -23.34 3.29 12.02
CA PRO A 126 -22.99 1.90 12.31
C PRO A 126 -22.53 1.17 11.05
N PHE A 127 -21.52 0.30 11.17
CA PHE A 127 -21.10 -0.55 10.07
C PHE A 127 -22.23 -1.47 9.65
N LYS A 128 -22.64 -1.36 8.39
CA LYS A 128 -23.56 -2.27 7.72
C LYS A 128 -22.71 -3.10 6.78
N PRO A 129 -22.55 -4.41 7.02
CA PRO A 129 -21.92 -5.28 6.05
C PRO A 129 -22.60 -5.06 4.71
N CYS A 130 -21.82 -4.77 3.66
CA CYS A 130 -22.35 -4.72 2.32
C CYS A 130 -22.95 -6.09 2.04
N GLN A 131 -24.28 -6.20 2.14
CA GLN A 131 -24.96 -7.36 1.61
C GLN A 131 -24.67 -7.28 0.12
N VAL A 132 -23.86 -8.21 -0.38
CA VAL A 132 -23.83 -8.48 -1.81
C VAL A 132 -25.30 -8.68 -2.15
N VAL A 133 -25.90 -7.71 -2.83
CA VAL A 133 -27.23 -7.92 -3.40
C VAL A 133 -26.99 -9.17 -4.23
N PRO A 134 -27.57 -10.33 -3.86
CA PRO A 134 -27.41 -11.51 -4.68
C PRO A 134 -27.85 -11.02 -6.04
N TYR A 135 -26.94 -11.07 -7.00
CA TYR A 135 -27.28 -10.86 -8.40
C TYR A 135 -28.52 -11.72 -8.58
N LYS A 136 -29.71 -11.09 -8.67
CA LYS A 136 -30.88 -11.82 -9.10
C LYS A 136 -30.43 -12.25 -10.48
N PRO A 137 -30.20 -13.55 -10.71
CA PRO A 137 -29.98 -13.98 -12.06
C PRO A 137 -31.15 -13.37 -12.81
N VAL A 138 -30.86 -12.47 -13.75
CA VAL A 138 -31.73 -12.41 -14.91
C VAL A 138 -31.85 -13.88 -15.30
N ASP A 139 -33.05 -14.41 -15.48
CA ASP A 139 -33.26 -15.76 -15.99
C ASP A 139 -32.65 -15.83 -17.39
N THR A 140 -31.33 -15.91 -17.43
CA THR A 140 -30.51 -16.19 -18.57
C THR A 140 -30.31 -17.67 -18.49
N VAL A 141 -30.91 -18.37 -19.44
CA VAL A 141 -30.46 -19.71 -19.78
C VAL A 141 -29.02 -19.54 -20.25
N ILE A 142 -28.07 -19.75 -19.34
CA ILE A 142 -26.68 -19.96 -19.72
C ILE A 142 -26.70 -21.35 -20.34
N VAL A 143 -26.88 -21.38 -21.66
CA VAL A 143 -26.48 -22.54 -22.44
C VAL A 143 -24.96 -22.53 -22.34
N GLU A 144 -24.42 -23.13 -21.28
CA GLU A 144 -23.00 -23.44 -21.24
C GLU A 144 -22.75 -24.33 -22.45
N GLY A 145 -22.08 -23.77 -23.46
CA GLY A 145 -21.60 -24.57 -24.57
C GLY A 145 -20.70 -25.67 -24.01
N GLU A 146 -20.72 -26.85 -24.60
CA GLU A 146 -19.69 -27.83 -24.28
C GLU A 146 -18.32 -27.16 -24.52
N PRO A 147 -17.43 -27.11 -23.50
CA PRO A 147 -16.10 -26.58 -23.71
C PRO A 147 -15.47 -27.42 -24.83
N PRO A 148 -14.86 -26.78 -25.85
CA PRO A 148 -14.23 -27.51 -26.94
C PRO A 148 -13.31 -28.59 -26.35
N GLU A 149 -13.41 -29.85 -26.81
CA GLU A 149 -12.66 -31.01 -26.28
C GLU A 149 -11.15 -30.74 -26.08
N ARG A 150 -10.62 -29.74 -26.78
CA ARG A 150 -9.21 -29.32 -26.73
C ARG A 150 -8.76 -28.73 -25.39
N TYR A 151 -9.64 -28.10 -24.58
CA TYR A 151 -9.27 -27.44 -23.31
C TYR A 151 -9.86 -28.15 -22.07
N SER A 152 -9.36 -29.34 -21.77
CA SER A 152 -9.59 -29.95 -20.46
C SER A 152 -9.03 -29.05 -19.34
N LYS A 153 -9.83 -28.79 -18.30
CA LYS A 153 -9.44 -28.11 -17.05
C LYS A 153 -8.09 -28.63 -16.50
N THR A 154 -7.82 -29.92 -16.68
CA THR A 154 -6.56 -30.57 -16.31
C THR A 154 -5.36 -30.00 -17.06
N LYS A 155 -5.47 -29.74 -18.37
CA LYS A 155 -4.37 -29.15 -19.17
C LYS A 155 -4.02 -27.74 -18.70
N VAL A 156 -5.03 -26.92 -18.38
CA VAL A 156 -4.86 -25.56 -17.88
C VAL A 156 -4.14 -25.55 -16.52
N ILE A 157 -4.61 -26.40 -15.59
CA ILE A 157 -3.98 -26.54 -14.27
C ILE A 157 -2.55 -27.06 -14.41
N ASN A 158 -2.30 -28.01 -15.30
CA ASN A 158 -0.96 -28.53 -15.54
C ASN A 158 -0.02 -27.44 -16.08
N LEU A 159 -0.47 -26.62 -17.03
CA LEU A 159 0.31 -25.49 -17.55
C LEU A 159 0.73 -24.51 -16.44
N LEU A 160 -0.18 -24.18 -15.53
CA LEU A 160 0.09 -23.29 -14.39
C LEU A 160 1.03 -23.91 -13.34
N LYS A 161 1.01 -25.23 -13.18
CA LYS A 161 1.85 -25.94 -12.20
C LYS A 161 3.24 -26.33 -12.73
N CYS A 162 3.41 -26.47 -14.05
CA CYS A 162 4.72 -26.81 -14.62
C CYS A 162 5.78 -25.75 -14.30
N PRO A 163 7.06 -26.11 -14.17
CA PRO A 163 8.15 -25.14 -14.08
C PRO A 163 8.14 -24.19 -15.28
N LEU A 164 8.38 -22.90 -15.02
CA LEU A 164 8.42 -21.87 -16.06
C LEU A 164 9.69 -22.01 -16.90
N LYS A 165 9.54 -22.06 -18.22
CA LYS A 165 10.60 -22.15 -19.22
C LYS A 165 10.18 -21.36 -20.47
N MET A 166 11.10 -21.01 -21.36
CA MET A 166 10.74 -20.24 -22.56
C MET A 166 9.60 -20.89 -23.38
N ARG A 167 9.66 -22.21 -23.59
CA ARG A 167 8.64 -22.98 -24.34
C ARG A 167 7.20 -22.89 -23.80
N ASN A 168 7.01 -22.59 -22.52
CA ASN A 168 5.67 -22.45 -21.91
C ASN A 168 5.41 -21.04 -21.39
N TYR A 169 6.34 -20.11 -21.64
CA TYR A 169 6.31 -18.74 -21.16
C TYR A 169 5.06 -18.02 -21.64
N HIS A 170 4.86 -17.99 -22.97
CA HIS A 170 3.78 -17.23 -23.55
C HIS A 170 2.41 -17.78 -23.13
N HIS A 171 2.19 -19.09 -23.29
CA HIS A 171 0.94 -19.74 -22.88
C HIS A 171 0.61 -19.49 -21.40
N ARG A 172 1.59 -19.60 -20.50
CA ARG A 172 1.36 -19.43 -19.06
C ARG A 172 1.02 -17.99 -18.72
N PHE A 173 1.76 -17.02 -19.24
CA PHE A 173 1.50 -15.61 -18.91
C PHE A 173 0.22 -15.09 -19.56
N HIS A 174 -0.16 -15.53 -20.76
CA HIS A 174 -1.50 -15.23 -21.31
C HIS A 174 -2.61 -15.72 -20.39
N LEU A 175 -2.50 -16.96 -19.89
CA LEU A 175 -3.49 -17.51 -18.97
C LEU A 175 -3.55 -16.72 -17.65
N LEU A 176 -2.41 -16.36 -17.06
CA LEU A 176 -2.36 -15.54 -15.84
C LEU A 176 -2.96 -14.15 -16.07
N LEU A 177 -2.67 -13.52 -17.21
CA LEU A 177 -3.24 -12.22 -17.59
C LEU A 177 -4.76 -12.29 -17.75
N HIS A 178 -5.29 -13.36 -18.35
CA HIS A 178 -6.74 -13.57 -18.41
C HIS A 178 -7.36 -13.79 -17.02
N LEU A 179 -6.69 -14.51 -16.12
CA LEU A 179 -7.15 -14.66 -14.73
C LEU A 179 -7.19 -13.33 -13.98
N GLU A 180 -6.22 -12.45 -14.23
CA GLU A 180 -6.21 -11.09 -13.68
C GLU A 180 -7.32 -10.23 -14.29
N GLU A 181 -7.48 -10.27 -15.61
CA GLU A 181 -8.54 -9.56 -16.34
C GLU A 181 -9.94 -9.93 -15.85
N ILE A 182 -10.23 -11.22 -15.68
CA ILE A 182 -11.50 -11.71 -15.16
C ILE A 182 -11.75 -11.17 -13.74
N GLN A 183 -10.73 -11.17 -12.87
CA GLN A 183 -10.89 -10.62 -11.53
C GLN A 183 -11.12 -9.10 -11.56
N MET A 184 -10.43 -8.37 -12.44
CA MET A 184 -10.64 -6.94 -12.67
C MET A 184 -12.08 -6.65 -13.11
N GLU A 185 -12.64 -7.46 -14.01
CA GLU A 185 -14.03 -7.34 -14.48
C GLU A 185 -15.05 -7.64 -13.37
N VAL A 186 -14.80 -8.67 -12.54
CA VAL A 186 -15.67 -8.96 -11.38
C VAL A 186 -15.65 -7.81 -10.38
N ASP A 187 -14.48 -7.23 -10.13
CA ASP A 187 -14.34 -6.16 -9.15
C ASP A 187 -14.88 -4.81 -9.62
N ILE A 188 -14.76 -4.48 -10.91
CA ILE A 188 -15.29 -3.21 -11.43
C ILE A 188 -16.83 -3.19 -11.37
N LYS A 189 -17.48 -4.33 -11.61
CA LYS A 189 -18.94 -4.46 -11.59
C LYS A 189 -19.55 -4.20 -10.20
N LYS A 190 -18.75 -4.22 -9.13
CA LYS A 190 -19.19 -3.82 -7.79
C LYS A 190 -19.57 -2.34 -7.71
N TYR A 191 -19.13 -1.52 -8.67
CA TYR A 191 -19.49 -0.11 -8.78
C TYR A 191 -20.70 0.14 -9.66
N ASP A 192 -21.26 -0.89 -10.31
CA ASP A 192 -22.43 -0.71 -11.17
C ASP A 192 -23.58 -0.09 -10.36
N LEU A 193 -24.20 0.94 -10.94
CA LEU A 193 -25.27 1.71 -10.29
C LEU A 193 -26.55 1.55 -11.10
N HIS A 194 -27.67 1.39 -10.40
CA HIS A 194 -28.99 1.30 -11.01
C HIS A 194 -29.86 2.47 -10.57
N HIS A 195 -30.69 2.96 -11.49
CA HIS A 195 -31.61 4.07 -11.24
C HIS A 195 -30.96 5.36 -10.71
N GLN A 196 -29.70 5.61 -11.09
CA GLN A 196 -28.91 6.72 -10.59
C GLN A 196 -29.15 7.99 -11.42
N THR A 197 -29.20 9.14 -10.77
CA THR A 197 -29.27 10.44 -11.45
C THR A 197 -27.87 11.02 -11.64
N MET A 198 -27.72 11.81 -12.71
CA MET A 198 -26.54 12.63 -12.96
C MET A 198 -26.92 14.11 -12.87
N THR A 199 -25.92 14.98 -12.71
CA THR A 199 -26.12 16.44 -12.75
C THR A 199 -25.20 17.06 -13.80
N GLN A 200 -25.58 18.18 -14.39
CA GLN A 200 -24.69 18.88 -15.31
C GLN A 200 -23.58 19.58 -14.52
N ASP A 201 -22.34 19.51 -15.00
CA ASP A 201 -21.21 20.15 -14.33
C ASP A 201 -21.35 21.68 -14.33
N ARG A 202 -20.98 22.31 -13.20
CA ARG A 202 -21.11 23.76 -13.01
C ARG A 202 -20.13 24.55 -13.86
N ASP A 203 -18.92 24.02 -14.05
CA ASP A 203 -17.82 24.71 -14.73
C ASP A 203 -17.82 24.42 -16.23
N ASN A 204 -18.19 23.20 -16.63
CA ASN A 204 -18.24 22.77 -18.02
C ASN A 204 -19.54 22.06 -18.36
N ARG A 205 -20.49 22.79 -18.96
CA ARG A 205 -21.82 22.27 -19.37
C ARG A 205 -21.78 21.09 -20.36
N ARG A 206 -20.62 20.73 -20.91
CA ARG A 206 -20.46 19.53 -21.76
C ARG A 206 -20.27 18.24 -20.94
N LEU A 207 -20.09 18.35 -19.63
CA LEU A 207 -19.85 17.23 -18.74
C LEU A 207 -21.07 16.95 -17.85
N LEU A 208 -21.26 15.67 -17.55
CA LEU A 208 -22.21 15.19 -16.56
C LEU A 208 -21.45 14.66 -15.34
N VAL A 209 -22.01 14.85 -14.14
CA VAL A 209 -21.42 14.47 -12.87
C VAL A 209 -22.25 13.36 -12.26
N LEU A 210 -21.62 12.22 -12.01
CA LEU A 210 -22.19 11.05 -11.36
C LEU A 210 -21.62 10.95 -9.94
N HIS A 211 -22.49 10.79 -8.93
CA HIS A 211 -22.07 10.50 -7.57
C HIS A 211 -21.82 8.99 -7.44
N VAL A 212 -20.60 8.63 -7.07
CA VAL A 212 -20.16 7.24 -6.95
C VAL A 212 -19.32 7.15 -5.66
N PRO A 213 -19.95 6.84 -4.52
CA PRO A 213 -19.23 6.70 -3.25
C PRO A 213 -18.11 5.65 -3.39
N GLY A 214 -16.89 6.02 -3.02
CA GLY A 214 -15.76 5.08 -3.02
C GLY A 214 -15.08 4.83 -4.37
N VAL A 215 -15.45 5.55 -5.44
CA VAL A 215 -14.89 5.36 -6.79
C VAL A 215 -13.42 5.78 -6.92
N ALA A 216 -13.02 6.86 -6.25
CA ALA A 216 -11.61 7.27 -6.17
C ALA A 216 -10.79 6.30 -5.28
N GLU A 217 -11.50 5.50 -4.49
CA GLU A 217 -10.99 4.94 -3.26
C GLU A 217 -10.76 3.43 -3.33
N ASN A 218 -11.45 2.76 -4.24
CA ASN A 218 -11.36 1.32 -4.39
C ASN A 218 -10.72 0.94 -5.72
N ARG A 219 -9.93 -0.12 -5.68
CA ARG A 219 -9.46 -0.75 -6.90
C ARG A 219 -10.64 -1.57 -7.48
N PRO A 220 -10.87 -1.57 -8.80
CA PRO A 220 -10.05 -0.90 -9.82
C PRO A 220 -10.35 0.59 -9.82
N SER A 221 -9.30 1.40 -9.70
CA SER A 221 -9.43 2.85 -9.68
C SER A 221 -9.84 3.30 -11.07
N VAL A 222 -10.99 3.96 -11.16
CA VAL A 222 -11.41 4.62 -12.39
C VAL A 222 -10.43 5.76 -12.66
N LEU A 223 -9.87 5.83 -13.86
CA LEU A 223 -8.91 6.84 -14.29
C LEU A 223 -9.49 7.76 -15.36
N ARG A 224 -8.87 8.92 -15.55
CA ARG A 224 -9.17 9.79 -16.69
C ARG A 224 -8.95 9.01 -18.00
N GLY A 225 -9.97 9.00 -18.85
CA GLY A 225 -10.00 8.29 -20.12
C GLY A 225 -10.69 6.93 -20.06
N ASP A 226 -10.95 6.38 -18.87
CA ASP A 226 -11.73 5.16 -18.74
C ASP A 226 -13.16 5.38 -19.22
N CYS A 227 -13.81 4.32 -19.68
CA CYS A 227 -15.18 4.40 -20.15
C CYS A 227 -16.15 3.65 -19.24
N LEU A 228 -17.38 4.14 -19.23
CA LEU A 228 -18.53 3.49 -18.63
C LEU A 228 -19.67 3.46 -19.65
N LYS A 229 -20.57 2.50 -19.49
CA LYS A 229 -21.77 2.38 -20.30
C LYS A 229 -22.97 2.88 -19.50
N VAL A 230 -23.85 3.59 -20.18
CA VAL A 230 -25.00 4.23 -19.56
C VAL A 230 -26.23 3.98 -20.40
N ALA A 231 -27.28 3.43 -19.80
CA ALA A 231 -28.59 3.31 -20.40
C ALA A 231 -29.60 4.11 -19.57
N LYS A 232 -30.62 4.68 -20.21
CA LYS A 232 -31.74 5.30 -19.48
C LYS A 232 -32.54 4.19 -18.82
N SER A 233 -32.73 4.24 -17.49
CA SER A 233 -33.39 3.14 -16.76
C SER A 233 -34.85 2.92 -17.16
N GLU A 234 -35.48 3.94 -17.74
CA GLU A 234 -36.88 3.90 -18.20
C GLU A 234 -37.02 3.35 -19.62
N ASP A 235 -35.91 3.23 -20.36
CA ASP A 235 -35.91 2.82 -21.76
C ASP A 235 -36.03 1.29 -21.85
N LYS A 236 -37.27 0.81 -22.02
CA LYS A 236 -37.60 -0.62 -22.11
C LYS A 236 -37.80 -1.11 -23.53
N VAL A 237 -37.74 -0.21 -24.51
CA VAL A 237 -37.97 -0.53 -25.93
C VAL A 237 -36.67 -1.06 -26.53
N GLN A 238 -36.71 -2.28 -27.08
CA GLN A 238 -35.54 -2.89 -27.73
C GLN A 238 -35.36 -2.35 -29.16
N PRO A 239 -34.12 -2.07 -29.61
CA PRO A 239 -32.87 -2.19 -28.86
C PRO A 239 -32.67 -1.03 -27.88
N ILE A 240 -32.28 -1.35 -26.64
CA ILE A 240 -31.97 -0.34 -25.61
C ILE A 240 -30.78 0.51 -26.09
N THR A 241 -30.93 1.83 -26.07
CA THR A 241 -29.83 2.73 -26.45
C THR A 241 -28.81 2.83 -25.32
N VAL A 242 -27.61 2.29 -25.55
CA VAL A 242 -26.47 2.40 -24.62
C VAL A 242 -25.53 3.51 -25.07
N TYR A 243 -25.25 4.44 -24.18
CA TYR A 243 -24.31 5.53 -24.37
C TYR A 243 -22.98 5.19 -23.69
N THR A 244 -21.87 5.40 -24.40
CA THR A 244 -20.54 5.34 -23.78
C THR A 244 -20.17 6.70 -23.22
N GLY A 245 -19.89 6.74 -21.91
CA GLY A 245 -19.33 7.89 -21.22
C GLY A 245 -17.85 7.72 -20.98
N TYR A 246 -17.08 8.81 -21.08
CA TYR A 246 -15.64 8.82 -20.83
C TYR A 246 -15.33 9.67 -19.61
N VAL A 247 -14.52 9.12 -18.71
CA VAL A 247 -14.11 9.78 -17.48
C VAL A 247 -13.18 10.94 -17.80
N HIS A 248 -13.63 12.14 -17.50
CA HIS A 248 -12.83 13.35 -17.68
C HIS A 248 -12.04 13.70 -16.42
N ARG A 249 -12.66 13.51 -15.25
CA ARG A 249 -12.04 13.75 -13.94
C ARG A 249 -12.68 12.87 -12.88
N VAL A 250 -11.86 12.37 -11.96
CA VAL A 250 -12.31 11.64 -10.76
C VAL A 250 -12.07 12.53 -9.54
N GLU A 251 -13.10 12.66 -8.72
CA GLU A 251 -13.13 13.35 -7.42
C GLU A 251 -13.46 12.31 -6.33
N LEU A 252 -13.37 12.69 -5.05
CA LEU A 252 -13.49 11.77 -3.91
C LEU A 252 -14.74 10.86 -3.98
N GLU A 253 -15.90 11.46 -4.27
CA GLU A 253 -17.19 10.76 -4.36
C GLU A 253 -17.91 11.00 -5.71
N ARG A 254 -17.22 11.59 -6.69
CA ARG A 254 -17.85 12.02 -7.95
C ARG A 254 -16.96 11.73 -9.14
N VAL A 255 -17.60 11.43 -10.26
CA VAL A 255 -16.93 11.27 -11.55
C VAL A 255 -17.54 12.26 -12.54
N LYS A 256 -16.69 13.08 -13.15
CA LYS A 256 -17.07 13.95 -14.26
C LYS A 256 -16.90 13.19 -15.57
N LEU A 257 -17.96 13.12 -16.37
CA LEU A 257 -18.11 12.27 -17.53
C LEU A 257 -18.41 13.10 -18.77
N GLY A 258 -17.68 12.83 -19.85
CA GLY A 258 -18.00 13.31 -21.18
C GLY A 258 -18.83 12.28 -21.94
N PHE A 259 -19.87 12.74 -22.64
CA PHE A 259 -20.72 11.90 -23.48
C PHE A 259 -20.84 12.49 -24.88
N SER A 260 -21.48 11.74 -25.80
CA SER A 260 -21.83 12.25 -27.12
C SER A 260 -22.72 13.50 -27.01
N LYS A 261 -22.57 14.43 -27.97
CA LYS A 261 -23.39 15.66 -28.02
C LYS A 261 -24.89 15.37 -27.99
N ARG A 262 -25.31 14.25 -28.61
CA ARG A 262 -26.70 13.77 -28.62
C ARG A 262 -27.25 13.55 -27.22
N LEU A 263 -26.51 12.87 -26.33
CA LEU A 263 -26.96 12.64 -24.96
C LEU A 263 -26.97 13.95 -24.17
N VAL A 264 -25.90 14.75 -24.28
CA VAL A 264 -25.78 16.02 -23.53
C VAL A 264 -26.88 17.01 -23.90
N GLN A 265 -27.26 17.09 -25.18
CA GLN A 265 -28.33 17.99 -25.65
C GLN A 265 -29.74 17.51 -25.26
N SER A 266 -29.94 16.20 -25.12
CA SER A 266 -31.23 15.61 -24.73
C SER A 266 -31.30 15.25 -23.25
N PHE A 267 -30.32 15.68 -22.46
CA PHE A 267 -30.23 15.41 -21.03
C PHE A 267 -31.26 16.25 -20.27
N ILE A 268 -32.08 15.59 -19.44
CA ILE A 268 -33.06 16.24 -18.57
C ILE A 268 -32.67 15.94 -17.13
N SER A 269 -32.64 16.98 -16.28
CA SER A 269 -32.38 16.83 -14.85
C SER A 269 -33.36 15.83 -14.24
N ASN A 270 -32.87 14.95 -13.36
CA ASN A 270 -33.60 13.82 -12.75
C ASN A 270 -33.86 12.60 -13.64
N THR A 271 -33.37 12.57 -14.89
CA THR A 271 -33.36 11.32 -15.67
C THR A 271 -32.55 10.26 -14.92
N ARG A 272 -33.12 9.05 -14.80
CA ARG A 272 -32.48 7.91 -14.15
C ARG A 272 -31.72 7.06 -15.16
N PHE A 273 -30.54 6.63 -14.77
CA PHE A 273 -29.65 5.84 -15.59
C PHE A 273 -29.16 4.60 -14.86
N ASP A 274 -28.97 3.54 -15.64
CA ASP A 274 -28.21 2.37 -15.24
C ASP A 274 -26.79 2.54 -15.79
N VAL A 275 -25.81 2.42 -14.91
CA VAL A 275 -24.40 2.69 -15.16
C VAL A 275 -23.61 1.40 -14.95
N GLU A 276 -22.95 0.94 -16.01
CA GLU A 276 -22.03 -0.20 -15.99
C GLU A 276 -20.60 0.32 -16.14
N PHE A 277 -19.75 0.03 -15.14
CA PHE A 277 -18.34 0.40 -15.19
C PHE A 277 -17.54 -0.63 -15.99
N THR A 278 -16.57 -0.15 -16.76
CA THR A 278 -15.69 -1.03 -17.54
C THR A 278 -14.23 -0.76 -17.22
N ILE A 279 -13.39 -1.79 -17.35
CA ILE A 279 -11.96 -1.65 -17.15
C ILE A 279 -11.25 -1.22 -18.44
N ASN A 280 -10.22 -0.40 -18.29
CA ASN A 280 -9.30 -0.13 -19.39
C ASN A 280 -8.40 -1.33 -19.65
N ARG A 281 -8.67 -2.05 -20.74
CA ARG A 281 -7.90 -3.24 -21.14
C ARG A 281 -6.55 -2.91 -21.77
N PHE A 282 -6.23 -1.64 -22.02
CA PHE A 282 -5.00 -1.25 -22.73
C PHE A 282 -3.71 -1.77 -22.07
N PRO A 283 -3.48 -1.62 -20.75
CA PRO A 283 -2.29 -2.16 -20.11
C PRO A 283 -2.18 -3.69 -20.26
N LEU A 284 -3.26 -4.42 -20.04
CA LEU A 284 -3.29 -5.89 -20.19
C LEU A 284 -3.02 -6.33 -21.64
N LYS A 285 -3.60 -5.63 -22.62
CA LYS A 285 -3.34 -5.89 -24.05
C LYS A 285 -1.87 -5.68 -24.41
N LEU A 286 -1.22 -4.67 -23.83
CA LEU A 286 0.21 -4.47 -24.02
C LEU A 286 1.03 -5.59 -23.36
N GLN A 287 0.64 -6.07 -22.18
CA GLN A 287 1.30 -7.22 -21.53
C GLN A 287 1.17 -8.49 -22.37
N HIS A 288 -0.01 -8.80 -22.90
CA HIS A 288 -0.21 -9.91 -23.83
C HIS A 288 0.70 -9.79 -25.06
N ARG A 289 0.68 -8.62 -25.72
CA ARG A 289 1.53 -8.39 -26.89
C ARG A 289 3.02 -8.51 -26.54
N ALA A 290 3.45 -8.01 -25.39
CA ALA A 290 4.83 -8.07 -24.96
C ALA A 290 5.30 -9.52 -24.78
N VAL A 291 4.43 -10.37 -24.23
CA VAL A 291 4.67 -11.80 -24.07
C VAL A 291 4.74 -12.52 -25.44
N ASP A 292 3.87 -12.18 -26.40
CA ASP A 292 3.96 -12.67 -27.78
C ASP A 292 5.27 -12.23 -28.47
N LEU A 293 5.67 -10.97 -28.26
CA LEU A 293 6.92 -10.42 -28.81
C LEU A 293 8.15 -11.10 -28.20
N ALA A 294 8.11 -11.47 -26.93
CA ALA A 294 9.22 -12.18 -26.29
C ALA A 294 9.50 -13.54 -26.94
N GLU A 295 8.45 -14.27 -27.31
CA GLU A 295 8.59 -15.51 -28.08
C GLU A 295 9.06 -15.24 -29.52
N LYS A 296 8.42 -14.28 -30.20
CA LYS A 296 8.77 -13.91 -31.58
C LYS A 296 10.24 -13.50 -31.72
N HIS A 297 10.78 -12.80 -30.73
CA HIS A 297 12.16 -12.31 -30.72
C HIS A 297 13.15 -13.24 -29.99
N GLN A 298 12.74 -14.47 -29.64
CA GLN A 298 13.61 -15.50 -29.05
C GLN A 298 14.43 -15.00 -27.84
N MET A 299 13.74 -14.41 -26.87
CA MET A 299 14.35 -13.73 -25.71
C MET A 299 14.89 -14.68 -24.63
N ASP A 300 15.26 -15.91 -24.98
CA ASP A 300 15.73 -16.95 -24.06
C ASP A 300 16.88 -16.47 -23.18
N GLU A 301 17.91 -15.85 -23.76
CA GLU A 301 19.08 -15.37 -23.00
C GLU A 301 18.80 -14.13 -22.14
N VAL A 302 17.64 -13.47 -22.31
CA VAL A 302 17.22 -12.36 -21.44
C VAL A 302 16.31 -12.85 -20.31
N LEU A 303 15.35 -13.72 -20.63
CA LEU A 303 14.32 -14.18 -19.69
C LEU A 303 14.73 -15.43 -18.90
N PHE A 304 15.60 -16.26 -19.48
CA PHE A 304 16.15 -17.50 -18.94
C PHE A 304 17.66 -17.61 -19.24
N PRO A 305 18.47 -16.60 -18.83
CA PRO A 305 19.89 -16.53 -19.17
C PRO A 305 20.66 -17.77 -18.72
N SER A 306 21.53 -18.26 -19.60
CA SER A 306 22.40 -19.41 -19.35
C SER A 306 23.84 -19.01 -19.02
N GLY A 307 24.21 -17.76 -19.30
CA GLY A 307 25.59 -17.26 -19.18
C GLY A 307 26.49 -17.65 -20.36
N SER A 308 25.99 -18.48 -21.29
CA SER A 308 26.78 -18.99 -22.43
C SER A 308 27.17 -17.90 -23.44
N GLY A 309 26.39 -16.82 -23.53
CA GLY A 309 26.67 -15.68 -24.41
C GLY A 309 27.61 -14.62 -23.84
N VAL A 310 28.03 -14.76 -22.57
CA VAL A 310 28.84 -13.74 -21.89
C VAL A 310 30.27 -13.75 -22.40
N ARG A 311 30.74 -12.58 -22.84
CA ARG A 311 32.11 -12.39 -23.31
C ARG A 311 32.97 -11.74 -22.23
N THR A 312 34.25 -12.10 -22.19
CA THR A 312 35.23 -11.39 -21.35
C THR A 312 35.45 -9.99 -21.91
N THR A 313 35.03 -8.97 -21.15
CA THR A 313 35.22 -7.56 -21.50
C THR A 313 36.27 -6.91 -20.60
N LEU A 314 37.08 -6.01 -21.18
CA LEU A 314 38.01 -5.19 -20.41
C LEU A 314 37.20 -4.15 -19.63
N MET A 315 37.51 -4.00 -18.34
CA MET A 315 36.82 -3.02 -17.50
C MET A 315 37.30 -1.60 -17.84
N PRO A 316 36.40 -0.67 -18.20
CA PRO A 316 36.79 0.69 -18.53
C PRO A 316 37.28 1.43 -17.29
N LYS A 317 38.29 2.28 -17.48
CA LYS A 317 38.70 3.27 -16.48
C LYS A 317 37.75 4.47 -16.59
N LEU A 318 36.86 4.60 -15.62
CA LEU A 318 35.83 5.64 -15.61
C LEU A 318 36.22 6.75 -14.62
N SER A 319 36.01 7.99 -15.03
CA SER A 319 35.99 9.14 -14.12
C SER A 319 34.53 9.51 -13.89
N MET A 320 34.07 9.40 -12.65
CA MET A 320 32.64 9.59 -12.33
C MET A 320 32.24 11.06 -12.47
N PHE A 321 31.04 11.32 -13.00
CA PHE A 321 30.45 12.65 -12.98
C PHE A 321 30.10 13.03 -11.55
N ASN A 322 29.48 12.11 -10.81
CA ASN A 322 29.35 12.24 -9.37
C ASN A 322 30.60 11.68 -8.64
N ARG A 323 31.49 12.58 -8.22
CA ARG A 323 32.74 12.23 -7.49
C ARG A 323 32.52 11.46 -6.20
N GLN A 324 31.36 11.60 -5.56
CA GLN A 324 31.05 10.85 -4.33
C GLN A 324 31.00 9.33 -4.58
N LEU A 325 30.72 8.91 -5.82
CA LEU A 325 30.66 7.50 -6.21
C LEU A 325 32.04 6.87 -6.38
N GLU A 326 33.11 7.65 -6.54
CA GLU A 326 34.48 7.12 -6.68
C GLU A 326 34.94 6.37 -5.42
N ASN A 327 34.41 6.77 -4.26
CA ASN A 327 34.72 6.14 -2.97
C ASN A 327 33.73 5.02 -2.60
N ASN A 328 32.75 4.70 -3.46
CA ASN A 328 31.78 3.63 -3.26
C ASN A 328 32.10 2.46 -4.21
N PRO A 329 32.79 1.40 -3.75
CA PRO A 329 33.23 0.31 -4.61
C PRO A 329 32.07 -0.46 -5.26
N GLU A 330 30.95 -0.63 -4.56
CA GLU A 330 29.79 -1.35 -5.08
C GLU A 330 29.15 -0.59 -6.25
N GLN A 331 28.85 0.70 -6.07
CA GLN A 331 28.29 1.54 -7.13
C GLN A 331 29.27 1.69 -8.30
N HIS A 332 30.55 1.91 -8.02
CA HIS A 332 31.60 2.02 -9.03
C HIS A 332 31.70 0.74 -9.88
N ALA A 333 31.74 -0.43 -9.24
CA ALA A 333 31.79 -1.71 -9.93
C ALA A 333 30.53 -1.93 -10.79
N ALA A 334 29.34 -1.63 -10.28
CA ALA A 334 28.10 -1.72 -11.05
C ALA A 334 28.17 -0.88 -12.33
N ILE A 335 28.61 0.37 -12.22
CA ILE A 335 28.74 1.29 -13.37
C ILE A 335 29.75 0.76 -14.39
N GLN A 336 30.92 0.26 -13.96
CA GLN A 336 31.91 -0.33 -14.87
C GLN A 336 31.36 -1.55 -15.61
N ARG A 337 30.62 -2.42 -14.92
CA ARG A 337 30.00 -3.62 -15.50
C ARG A 337 28.91 -3.27 -16.51
N ILE A 338 28.10 -2.26 -16.21
CA ILE A 338 27.08 -1.75 -17.13
C ILE A 338 27.74 -1.14 -18.37
N VAL A 339 28.72 -0.25 -18.21
CA VAL A 339 29.38 0.43 -19.34
C VAL A 339 30.15 -0.56 -20.22
N SER A 340 30.78 -1.58 -19.63
CA SER A 340 31.46 -2.64 -20.39
C SER A 340 30.52 -3.65 -21.05
N GLY A 341 29.23 -3.67 -20.70
CA GLY A 341 28.29 -4.68 -21.16
C GLY A 341 28.64 -6.10 -20.72
N ALA A 342 29.21 -6.25 -19.52
CA ALA A 342 29.79 -7.50 -19.05
C ALA A 342 28.80 -8.67 -18.95
N SER A 343 27.49 -8.40 -18.79
CA SER A 343 26.46 -9.45 -18.69
C SER A 343 25.81 -9.79 -20.02
N LYS A 344 26.02 -9.00 -21.08
CA LYS A 344 25.29 -9.16 -22.35
C LYS A 344 25.42 -10.58 -22.89
N PRO A 345 24.34 -11.20 -23.39
CA PRO A 345 22.95 -10.70 -23.49
C PRO A 345 22.11 -10.80 -22.20
N ALA A 346 22.63 -11.41 -21.13
CA ALA A 346 21.89 -11.57 -19.88
C ALA A 346 21.66 -10.22 -19.17
N PRO A 347 20.54 -10.08 -18.43
CA PRO A 347 20.27 -8.88 -17.64
C PRO A 347 21.34 -8.63 -16.57
N TYR A 348 21.71 -7.38 -16.37
CA TYR A 348 22.51 -6.94 -15.22
C TYR A 348 21.59 -6.46 -14.10
N LEU A 349 21.74 -6.98 -12.87
CA LEU A 349 20.93 -6.60 -11.72
C LEU A 349 21.69 -5.66 -10.78
N VAL A 350 21.10 -4.48 -10.53
CA VAL A 350 21.49 -3.58 -9.43
C VAL A 350 20.49 -3.76 -8.30
N PHE A 351 20.82 -4.67 -7.39
CA PHE A 351 20.04 -4.92 -6.20
C PHE A 351 20.52 -4.01 -5.07
N GLY A 352 19.61 -3.38 -4.33
CA GLY A 352 20.00 -2.54 -3.21
C GLY A 352 18.83 -2.23 -2.29
N PRO A 353 19.00 -2.35 -0.96
CA PRO A 353 18.00 -1.93 0.00
C PRO A 353 17.64 -0.43 -0.12
N PRO A 354 16.58 0.04 0.55
CA PRO A 354 16.19 1.45 0.49
C PRO A 354 17.33 2.38 0.91
N GLY A 355 17.48 3.51 0.23
CA GLY A 355 18.52 4.51 0.56
C GLY A 355 19.94 4.14 0.13
N THR A 356 20.16 3.06 -0.63
CA THR A 356 21.50 2.64 -1.09
C THR A 356 21.97 3.28 -2.39
N GLY A 357 21.16 4.18 -2.99
CA GLY A 357 21.55 4.94 -4.16
C GLY A 357 21.36 4.24 -5.51
N LYS A 358 20.49 3.21 -5.61
CA LYS A 358 20.17 2.52 -6.88
C LYS A 358 19.94 3.47 -8.06
N THR A 359 18.98 4.39 -7.93
CA THR A 359 18.66 5.39 -8.97
C THR A 359 19.86 6.26 -9.34
N ILE A 360 20.69 6.66 -8.36
CA ILE A 360 21.92 7.43 -8.61
C ILE A 360 22.94 6.59 -9.40
N THR A 361 23.08 5.30 -9.08
CA THR A 361 23.93 4.37 -9.84
C THR A 361 23.48 4.27 -11.29
N LEU A 362 22.16 4.17 -11.55
CA LEU A 362 21.65 4.10 -12.93
C LEU A 362 21.85 5.41 -13.69
N VAL A 363 21.60 6.55 -13.04
CA VAL A 363 21.82 7.89 -13.62
C VAL A 363 23.28 8.08 -14.02
N GLU A 364 24.21 7.73 -13.13
CA GLU A 364 25.65 7.78 -13.44
C GLU A 364 26.00 6.83 -14.58
N ALA A 365 25.49 5.59 -14.59
CA ALA A 365 25.74 4.63 -15.67
C ALA A 365 25.25 5.15 -17.03
N MET A 366 24.07 5.76 -17.09
CA MET A 366 23.53 6.37 -18.32
C MET A 366 24.39 7.55 -18.80
N ASN A 367 24.89 8.40 -17.88
CA ASN A 367 25.81 9.49 -18.22
C ASN A 367 27.14 8.96 -18.77
N GLN A 368 27.68 7.89 -18.16
CA GLN A 368 28.93 7.26 -18.64
C GLN A 368 28.74 6.61 -20.01
N LEU A 369 27.62 5.93 -20.26
CA LEU A 369 27.29 5.38 -21.57
C LEU A 369 27.24 6.46 -22.64
N ASN A 370 26.55 7.58 -22.38
CA ASN A 370 26.48 8.71 -23.31
C ASN A 370 27.86 9.33 -23.60
N ARG A 371 28.79 9.29 -22.64
CA ARG A 371 30.17 9.76 -22.82
C ARG A 371 31.03 8.79 -23.61
N VAL A 372 30.91 7.48 -23.35
CA VAL A 372 31.79 6.44 -23.90
C VAL A 372 31.34 6.00 -25.29
N ASP A 373 30.03 5.95 -25.53
CA ASP A 373 29.43 5.49 -26.79
C ASP A 373 28.46 6.56 -27.36
N PRO A 374 28.91 7.40 -28.30
CA PRO A 374 28.06 8.39 -28.94
C PRO A 374 26.91 7.80 -29.77
N LEU A 375 26.95 6.51 -30.11
CA LEU A 375 25.89 5.81 -30.83
C LEU A 375 24.85 5.21 -29.88
N CYS A 376 25.06 5.29 -28.56
CA CYS A 376 24.08 4.75 -27.63
C CYS A 376 22.74 5.51 -27.70
N HIS A 377 21.67 4.74 -27.52
CA HIS A 377 20.32 5.22 -27.30
C HIS A 377 19.73 4.43 -26.15
N ILE A 378 19.18 5.13 -25.17
CA ILE A 378 18.82 4.58 -23.87
C ILE A 378 17.32 4.76 -23.65
N LEU A 379 16.65 3.66 -23.34
CA LEU A 379 15.28 3.67 -22.83
C LEU A 379 15.32 3.43 -21.31
N ALA A 380 14.90 4.42 -20.53
CA ALA A 380 14.79 4.28 -19.08
C ALA A 380 13.31 4.20 -18.67
N CYS A 381 12.97 3.12 -17.99
CA CYS A 381 11.62 2.78 -17.60
C CYS A 381 11.49 2.67 -16.08
N ALA A 382 10.28 2.93 -15.58
CA ALA A 382 9.88 2.51 -14.25
C ALA A 382 8.38 2.14 -14.23
N PRO A 383 7.90 1.36 -13.24
CA PRO A 383 6.48 1.01 -13.14
C PRO A 383 5.59 2.22 -12.78
N SER A 384 6.15 3.20 -12.06
CA SER A 384 5.41 4.39 -11.61
C SER A 384 5.89 5.68 -12.28
N ASN A 385 4.96 6.64 -12.44
CA ASN A 385 5.31 7.97 -12.94
C ASN A 385 6.28 8.69 -12.02
N SER A 386 6.12 8.59 -10.69
CA SER A 386 7.01 9.24 -9.72
C SER A 386 8.45 8.74 -9.81
N ALA A 387 8.68 7.44 -10.02
CA ALA A 387 10.01 6.89 -10.24
C ALA A 387 10.61 7.36 -11.57
N SER A 388 9.79 7.38 -12.64
CA SER A 388 10.20 7.90 -13.96
C SER A 388 10.54 9.40 -13.91
N ASP A 389 9.76 10.18 -13.16
CA ASP A 389 9.98 11.61 -12.97
C ASP A 389 11.30 11.84 -12.22
N LEU A 390 11.53 11.11 -11.11
CA LEU A 390 12.78 11.18 -10.36
C LEU A 390 14.02 10.83 -11.22
N LEU A 391 13.94 9.78 -12.04
CA LEU A 391 15.02 9.44 -12.99
C LEU A 391 15.32 10.61 -13.93
N CYS A 392 14.28 11.21 -14.51
CA CYS A 392 14.43 12.32 -15.45
C CYS A 392 15.03 13.57 -14.75
N GLU A 393 14.54 13.94 -13.57
CA GLU A 393 15.09 15.07 -12.80
C GLU A 393 16.57 14.90 -12.49
N ARG A 394 16.99 13.68 -12.12
CA ARG A 394 18.39 13.37 -11.81
C ARG A 394 19.27 13.39 -13.05
N LEU A 395 18.79 12.89 -14.18
CA LEU A 395 19.51 12.95 -15.45
C LEU A 395 19.70 14.38 -15.94
N LEU A 396 18.66 15.22 -15.88
CA LEU A 396 18.73 16.63 -16.28
C LEU A 396 19.73 17.45 -15.44
N GLY A 397 20.09 16.97 -14.25
CA GLY A 397 21.14 17.59 -13.42
C GLY A 397 22.57 17.36 -13.92
N HIS A 398 22.79 16.41 -14.83
CA HIS A 398 24.13 15.96 -15.26
C HIS A 398 24.28 15.78 -16.78
N MET A 399 23.18 15.71 -17.53
CA MET A 399 23.15 15.53 -18.99
C MET A 399 22.54 16.76 -19.67
N ASP A 400 22.93 17.02 -20.92
CA ASP A 400 22.30 18.06 -21.75
C ASP A 400 20.79 17.85 -21.83
N PRO A 401 19.96 18.84 -21.43
CA PRO A 401 18.51 18.73 -21.50
C PRO A 401 17.92 18.47 -22.89
N HIS A 402 18.67 18.71 -23.97
CA HIS A 402 18.23 18.37 -25.34
C HIS A 402 18.38 16.88 -25.67
N CYS A 403 19.18 16.15 -24.90
CA CYS A 403 19.38 14.71 -25.07
C CYS A 403 18.33 13.86 -24.34
N VAL A 404 17.57 14.47 -23.43
CA VAL A 404 16.71 13.78 -22.46
C VAL A 404 15.24 14.13 -22.71
N TYR A 405 14.38 13.11 -22.80
CA TYR A 405 12.96 13.31 -23.04
C TYR A 405 12.06 12.45 -22.13
N ARG A 406 11.13 13.09 -21.42
CA ARG A 406 10.16 12.43 -20.55
C ARG A 406 8.82 12.22 -21.27
N LEU A 407 8.47 10.98 -21.56
CA LEU A 407 7.25 10.63 -22.29
C LEU A 407 6.11 10.20 -21.34
N TYR A 408 5.10 11.05 -21.17
CA TYR A 408 3.90 10.79 -20.37
C TYR A 408 2.75 10.19 -21.18
N ALA A 409 1.91 9.39 -20.51
CA ALA A 409 0.62 8.97 -21.03
C ALA A 409 -0.39 10.12 -21.07
N SER A 410 -1.31 10.09 -22.04
CA SER A 410 -2.37 11.11 -22.20
C SER A 410 -3.32 11.23 -21.00
N SER A 411 -3.42 10.18 -20.17
CA SER A 411 -4.24 10.16 -18.96
C SER A 411 -3.59 10.83 -17.74
N ARG A 412 -2.29 11.18 -17.81
CA ARG A 412 -1.56 11.80 -16.69
C ARG A 412 -2.19 13.17 -16.34
N PRO A 413 -2.53 13.43 -15.07
CA PRO A 413 -2.98 14.77 -14.66
C PRO A 413 -1.80 15.76 -14.62
N LEU A 414 -1.94 16.92 -15.27
CA LEU A 414 -0.90 17.96 -15.32
C LEU A 414 -0.46 18.42 -13.91
N SER A 415 -1.40 18.52 -12.96
CA SER A 415 -1.13 18.95 -11.58
C SER A 415 -0.18 18.04 -10.80
N THR A 416 0.09 16.84 -11.32
CA THR A 416 0.98 15.85 -10.68
C THR A 416 2.37 15.81 -11.33
N VAL A 417 2.60 16.61 -12.38
CA VAL A 417 3.89 16.66 -13.09
C VAL A 417 4.77 17.73 -12.46
N PRO A 418 6.04 17.43 -12.13
CA PRO A 418 7.00 18.42 -11.67
C PRO A 418 7.19 19.55 -12.70
N GLN A 419 7.18 20.81 -12.25
CA GLN A 419 7.17 21.97 -13.14
C GLN A 419 8.43 22.08 -14.02
N ASN A 420 9.58 21.67 -13.48
CA ASN A 420 10.86 21.58 -14.17
C ASN A 420 10.83 20.59 -15.36
N LEU A 421 9.98 19.57 -15.33
CA LEU A 421 9.89 18.57 -16.40
C LEU A 421 8.98 18.98 -17.56
N LEU A 422 8.14 20.02 -17.39
CA LEU A 422 7.17 20.44 -18.42
C LEU A 422 7.83 20.88 -19.74
N LYS A 423 9.09 21.33 -19.70
CA LYS A 423 9.86 21.73 -20.89
C LYS A 423 10.53 20.55 -21.61
N HIS A 424 10.64 19.41 -20.96
CA HIS A 424 11.37 18.23 -21.44
C HIS A 424 10.43 17.03 -21.60
N CYS A 425 9.16 17.30 -21.89
CA CYS A 425 8.13 16.28 -22.01
C CYS A 425 7.17 16.56 -23.17
N ASN A 426 6.19 15.68 -23.32
CA ASN A 426 5.23 15.70 -24.41
C ASN A 426 3.95 16.48 -24.11
N TRP A 427 4.04 17.53 -23.29
CA TRP A 427 2.93 18.43 -23.00
C TRP A 427 2.70 19.41 -24.15
N ASP A 428 1.47 19.46 -24.67
CA ASP A 428 1.04 20.43 -25.66
C ASP A 428 0.06 21.43 -25.02
N ALA A 429 0.53 22.66 -24.82
CA ALA A 429 -0.25 23.74 -24.23
C ALA A 429 -1.43 24.17 -25.12
N SER A 430 -1.37 23.97 -26.43
CA SER A 430 -2.46 24.31 -27.35
C SER A 430 -3.63 23.32 -27.25
N GLN A 431 -3.33 22.07 -26.93
CA GLN A 431 -4.31 20.98 -26.79
C GLN A 431 -4.65 20.64 -25.33
N ASP A 432 -4.04 21.33 -24.36
CA ASP A 432 -4.17 21.08 -22.92
C ASP A 432 -4.05 19.58 -22.57
N SER A 433 -3.11 18.89 -23.23
CA SER A 433 -2.94 17.44 -23.10
C SER A 433 -1.54 16.96 -23.45
N PHE A 434 -1.22 15.74 -23.01
CA PHE A 434 0.00 15.06 -23.42
C PHE A 434 -0.21 14.39 -24.78
N VAL A 435 0.47 14.90 -25.80
CA VAL A 435 0.38 14.44 -27.19
C VAL A 435 1.54 13.48 -27.46
N PHE A 436 1.31 12.39 -28.18
CA PHE A 436 2.39 11.45 -28.48
C PHE A 436 3.22 11.98 -29.68
N PRO A 437 4.54 12.21 -29.54
CA PRO A 437 5.35 12.74 -30.65
C PRO A 437 5.52 11.72 -31.78
N THR A 438 5.94 12.19 -32.96
CA THR A 438 6.25 11.30 -34.09
C THR A 438 7.52 10.49 -33.82
N LYS A 439 7.70 9.37 -34.53
CA LYS A 439 8.88 8.51 -34.34
C LYS A 439 10.18 9.26 -34.60
N GLU A 440 10.21 10.17 -35.57
CA GLU A 440 11.41 10.92 -35.95
C GLU A 440 11.85 11.85 -34.81
N VAL A 441 10.89 12.49 -34.13
CA VAL A 441 11.16 13.33 -32.95
C VAL A 441 11.71 12.48 -31.81
N LEU A 442 11.06 11.34 -31.52
CA LEU A 442 11.48 10.46 -30.43
C LEU A 442 12.89 9.89 -30.67
N MET A 443 13.18 9.42 -31.87
CA MET A 443 14.48 8.86 -32.24
C MET A 443 15.62 9.90 -32.26
N GLY A 444 15.29 11.19 -32.23
CA GLY A 444 16.27 12.27 -32.08
C GLY A 444 16.86 12.39 -30.67
N TYR A 445 16.20 11.83 -29.66
CA TYR A 445 16.67 11.88 -28.27
C TYR A 445 17.61 10.72 -27.94
N LYS A 446 18.59 11.00 -27.08
CA LYS A 446 19.54 9.99 -26.58
C LYS A 446 18.95 9.15 -25.47
N VAL A 447 18.18 9.78 -24.58
CA VAL A 447 17.55 9.11 -23.45
C VAL A 447 16.05 9.42 -23.45
N ILE A 448 15.23 8.38 -23.57
CA ILE A 448 13.78 8.48 -23.39
C ILE A 448 13.42 7.87 -22.04
N ILE A 449 12.70 8.63 -21.21
CA ILE A 449 12.23 8.20 -19.90
C ILE A 449 10.72 8.05 -19.92
N THR A 450 10.22 6.87 -19.56
CA THR A 450 8.78 6.57 -19.61
C THR A 450 8.35 5.53 -18.59
N THR A 451 7.04 5.32 -18.44
CA THR A 451 6.55 4.17 -17.65
C THR A 451 6.54 2.92 -18.52
N LEU A 452 6.65 1.73 -17.91
CA LEU A 452 6.64 0.45 -18.64
C LEU A 452 5.45 0.33 -19.62
N VAL A 453 4.24 0.66 -19.17
CA VAL A 453 3.04 0.64 -20.02
C VAL A 453 3.13 1.66 -21.17
N THR A 454 3.73 2.82 -20.94
CA THR A 454 3.85 3.85 -21.98
C THR A 454 4.94 3.50 -22.99
N ALA A 455 6.00 2.78 -22.58
CA ALA A 455 7.04 2.25 -23.46
C ALA A 455 6.44 1.43 -24.60
N GLY A 456 5.37 0.66 -24.35
CA GLY A 456 4.68 -0.10 -25.41
C GLY A 456 4.21 0.75 -26.59
N ARG A 457 4.02 2.06 -26.42
CA ARG A 457 3.70 2.97 -27.54
C ARG A 457 4.88 3.22 -28.47
N LEU A 458 6.13 3.06 -28.04
CA LEU A 458 7.32 3.18 -28.88
C LEU A 458 7.35 2.08 -29.95
N VAL A 459 7.16 0.82 -29.54
CA VAL A 459 6.96 -0.31 -30.47
C VAL A 459 5.76 -0.08 -31.39
N SER A 460 4.63 0.40 -30.82
CA SER A 460 3.41 0.66 -31.60
C SER A 460 3.56 1.80 -32.61
N GLY A 461 4.40 2.78 -32.26
CA GLY A 461 4.76 3.94 -33.08
C GLY A 461 5.78 3.63 -34.16
N GLY A 462 6.25 2.38 -34.24
CA GLY A 462 7.17 1.93 -35.28
C GLY A 462 8.61 2.32 -35.05
N ILE A 463 9.03 2.55 -33.79
CA ILE A 463 10.46 2.60 -33.47
C ILE A 463 11.08 1.23 -33.80
N PRO A 464 12.17 1.16 -34.58
CA PRO A 464 12.79 -0.11 -34.94
C PRO A 464 13.36 -0.85 -33.72
N VAL A 465 13.21 -2.17 -33.73
CA VAL A 465 13.89 -3.05 -32.75
C VAL A 465 15.40 -2.82 -32.83
N GLY A 466 16.06 -2.69 -31.68
CA GLY A 466 17.49 -2.42 -31.60
C GLY A 466 17.86 -0.95 -31.76
N HIS A 467 16.90 -0.04 -31.94
CA HIS A 467 17.16 1.40 -31.82
C HIS A 467 17.72 1.72 -30.43
N PHE A 468 17.12 1.19 -29.37
CA PHE A 468 17.66 1.29 -28.02
C PHE A 468 18.74 0.24 -27.82
N THR A 469 19.97 0.68 -27.57
CA THR A 469 21.10 -0.19 -27.27
C THR A 469 21.12 -0.61 -25.80
N HIS A 470 20.44 0.16 -24.94
CA HIS A 470 20.32 -0.10 -23.51
C HIS A 470 18.90 0.18 -23.02
N VAL A 471 18.36 -0.74 -22.23
CA VAL A 471 17.12 -0.56 -21.46
C VAL A 471 17.46 -0.62 -19.98
N PHE A 472 17.01 0.40 -19.24
CA PHE A 472 17.09 0.46 -17.79
C PHE A 472 15.69 0.36 -17.22
N ILE A 473 15.46 -0.50 -16.23
CA ILE A 473 14.20 -0.54 -15.47
C ILE A 473 14.51 -0.29 -14.01
N ASP A 474 14.17 0.91 -13.50
CA ASP A 474 14.23 1.21 -12.08
C ASP A 474 12.96 0.74 -11.37
N GLU A 475 13.07 0.43 -10.07
CA GLU A 475 12.01 -0.16 -9.26
C GLU A 475 11.38 -1.42 -9.91
N SER A 476 12.16 -2.21 -10.64
CA SER A 476 11.68 -3.37 -11.41
C SER A 476 11.04 -4.47 -10.56
N GLY A 477 11.30 -4.46 -9.25
CA GLY A 477 10.63 -5.34 -8.28
C GLY A 477 9.13 -5.08 -8.13
N GLN A 478 8.65 -3.89 -8.52
CA GLN A 478 7.25 -3.47 -8.37
C GLN A 478 6.35 -3.84 -9.56
N ALA A 479 6.93 -4.28 -10.69
CA ALA A 479 6.17 -4.66 -11.88
C ALA A 479 5.92 -6.16 -11.92
N VAL A 480 4.74 -6.56 -12.41
CA VAL A 480 4.54 -7.95 -12.82
C VAL A 480 5.46 -8.22 -14.01
N GLU A 481 5.93 -9.45 -14.13
CA GLU A 481 6.88 -9.79 -15.19
C GLU A 481 6.39 -9.39 -16.60
N PRO A 482 5.15 -9.67 -17.04
CA PRO A 482 4.65 -9.23 -18.35
C PRO A 482 4.66 -7.71 -18.55
N GLU A 483 4.54 -6.93 -17.48
CA GLU A 483 4.63 -5.47 -17.54
C GLU A 483 6.07 -5.01 -17.79
N SER A 484 7.04 -5.62 -17.11
CA SER A 484 8.47 -5.40 -17.40
C SER A 484 8.78 -5.71 -18.87
N ILE A 485 8.21 -6.78 -19.42
CA ILE A 485 8.43 -7.18 -20.82
C ILE A 485 7.94 -6.12 -21.81
N ILE A 486 6.93 -5.30 -21.46
CA ILE A 486 6.48 -4.20 -22.34
C ILE A 486 7.64 -3.26 -22.69
N GLY A 487 8.50 -2.95 -21.71
CA GLY A 487 9.66 -2.08 -21.89
C GLY A 487 10.91 -2.77 -22.44
N ILE A 488 10.83 -4.04 -22.80
CA ILE A 488 11.98 -4.85 -23.25
C ILE A 488 11.71 -5.45 -24.64
N ALA A 489 10.59 -6.17 -24.80
CA ALA A 489 10.29 -6.92 -26.02
C ALA A 489 9.88 -5.97 -27.15
N GLY A 490 10.65 -6.03 -28.25
CA GLY A 490 10.49 -5.13 -29.39
C GLY A 490 11.26 -3.80 -29.26
N GLU A 491 11.94 -3.57 -28.13
CA GLU A 491 12.79 -2.38 -27.93
C GLU A 491 14.26 -2.71 -28.20
N ILE A 492 14.80 -3.73 -27.53
CA ILE A 492 16.19 -4.19 -27.68
C ILE A 492 16.30 -5.34 -28.69
N ASP A 493 17.39 -5.36 -29.44
CA ASP A 493 17.79 -6.54 -30.20
C ASP A 493 18.36 -7.59 -29.23
N ASN A 494 18.01 -8.86 -29.45
CA ASN A 494 18.44 -10.00 -28.65
C ASN A 494 19.25 -11.01 -29.47
N THR A 495 19.59 -10.70 -30.73
CA THR A 495 20.49 -11.52 -31.53
C THR A 495 21.91 -11.49 -30.96
N ARG A 496 22.62 -12.64 -31.01
CA ARG A 496 23.93 -12.82 -30.37
C ARG A 496 25.04 -11.86 -30.85
N GLU A 497 24.88 -11.25 -32.01
CA GLU A 497 25.88 -10.37 -32.63
C GLU A 497 25.60 -8.87 -32.40
N GLY A 498 24.37 -8.49 -32.03
CA GLY A 498 23.93 -7.10 -31.83
C GLY A 498 23.16 -6.85 -30.53
N SER A 499 23.28 -7.73 -29.52
CA SER A 499 22.39 -7.70 -28.35
C SER A 499 22.48 -6.39 -27.54
N GLY A 500 21.30 -5.82 -27.30
CA GLY A 500 21.11 -4.71 -26.37
C GLY A 500 21.40 -5.14 -24.93
N GLN A 501 21.64 -4.17 -24.05
CA GLN A 501 21.79 -4.43 -22.62
C GLN A 501 20.48 -4.20 -21.89
N LEU A 502 20.09 -5.13 -21.01
CA LEU A 502 19.04 -4.90 -20.02
C LEU A 502 19.66 -4.72 -18.64
N VAL A 503 19.33 -3.62 -17.97
CA VAL A 503 19.71 -3.34 -16.59
C VAL A 503 18.44 -3.24 -15.74
N LEU A 504 18.32 -4.09 -14.73
CA LEU A 504 17.19 -4.08 -13.79
C LEU A 504 17.68 -3.60 -12.42
N ALA A 505 17.02 -2.59 -11.87
CA ALA A 505 17.29 -2.11 -10.53
C ALA A 505 16.06 -2.24 -9.65
N GLY A 506 16.27 -2.73 -8.42
CA GLY A 506 15.16 -2.92 -7.50
C GLY A 506 15.59 -3.57 -6.20
N ASP A 507 14.59 -3.97 -5.43
CA ASP A 507 14.77 -4.66 -4.16
C ASP A 507 13.70 -5.75 -4.03
N PRO A 508 14.06 -7.05 -4.11
CA PRO A 508 13.12 -8.15 -3.97
C PRO A 508 12.55 -8.25 -2.55
N GLN A 509 13.14 -7.58 -1.55
CA GLN A 509 12.66 -7.55 -0.16
C GLN A 509 11.69 -6.38 0.11
N GLN A 510 11.43 -5.52 -0.87
CA GLN A 510 10.38 -4.49 -0.81
C GLN A 510 9.12 -4.96 -1.53
N LEU A 511 8.08 -4.10 -1.54
CA LEU A 511 6.80 -4.43 -2.14
C LEU A 511 6.94 -4.85 -3.61
N GLY A 512 6.33 -6.00 -3.90
CA GLY A 512 6.14 -6.51 -5.25
C GLY A 512 4.94 -5.88 -5.96
N PRO A 513 4.59 -6.39 -7.15
CA PRO A 513 3.43 -5.93 -7.89
C PRO A 513 2.12 -6.16 -7.15
N ILE A 514 1.14 -5.29 -7.43
CA ILE A 514 -0.19 -5.37 -6.84
C ILE A 514 -1.15 -6.04 -7.84
N LEU A 515 -1.58 -7.25 -7.50
CA LEU A 515 -2.51 -8.06 -8.28
C LEU A 515 -3.86 -8.15 -7.57
N ARG A 516 -4.90 -8.43 -8.35
CA ARG A 516 -6.25 -8.63 -7.83
C ARG A 516 -6.59 -10.10 -7.72
N SER A 517 -6.25 -10.88 -8.74
CA SER A 517 -6.63 -12.28 -8.87
C SER A 517 -5.88 -13.14 -7.85
N PRO A 518 -6.59 -13.75 -6.88
CA PRO A 518 -5.95 -14.68 -5.95
C PRO A 518 -5.34 -15.88 -6.67
N LEU A 519 -5.96 -16.32 -7.77
CA LEU A 519 -5.44 -17.39 -8.61
C LEU A 519 -4.16 -16.97 -9.33
N ALA A 520 -4.11 -15.76 -9.92
CA ALA A 520 -2.90 -15.29 -10.57
C ALA A 520 -1.73 -15.15 -9.59
N MET A 521 -2.00 -14.62 -8.38
CA MET A 521 -1.03 -14.58 -7.28
C MET A 521 -0.54 -15.98 -6.89
N GLN A 522 -1.47 -16.92 -6.69
CA GLN A 522 -1.15 -18.31 -6.32
C GLN A 522 -0.20 -18.98 -7.31
N TYR A 523 -0.34 -18.70 -8.61
CA TYR A 523 0.46 -19.30 -9.67
C TYR A 523 1.68 -18.46 -10.10
N GLY A 524 2.07 -17.48 -9.28
CA GLY A 524 3.36 -16.79 -9.38
C GLY A 524 3.36 -15.48 -10.15
N MET A 525 2.21 -14.94 -10.56
CA MET A 525 2.16 -13.63 -11.25
C MET A 525 2.62 -12.48 -10.34
N GLY A 526 2.56 -12.67 -9.02
CA GLY A 526 3.02 -11.70 -8.02
C GLY A 526 4.56 -11.63 -7.85
N ILE A 527 5.30 -12.47 -8.58
CA ILE A 527 6.76 -12.49 -8.57
C ILE A 527 7.24 -11.64 -9.76
N SER A 528 8.02 -10.60 -9.48
CA SER A 528 8.60 -9.75 -10.53
C SER A 528 9.70 -10.48 -11.31
N LEU A 529 10.04 -10.00 -12.51
CA LEU A 529 11.16 -10.54 -13.30
C LEU A 529 12.48 -10.52 -12.49
N LEU A 530 12.75 -9.43 -11.77
CA LEU A 530 13.95 -9.30 -10.93
C LEU A 530 13.95 -10.36 -9.82
N GLU A 531 12.82 -10.51 -9.10
CA GLU A 531 12.71 -11.49 -8.02
C GLU A 531 12.83 -12.92 -8.53
N ARG A 532 12.20 -13.24 -9.68
CA ARG A 532 12.32 -14.56 -10.32
C ARG A 532 13.76 -14.87 -10.71
N LEU A 533 14.47 -13.93 -11.34
CA LEU A 533 15.87 -14.16 -11.72
C LEU A 533 16.74 -14.43 -10.49
N MET A 534 16.63 -13.60 -9.44
CA MET A 534 17.39 -13.77 -8.21
C MET A 534 17.05 -15.06 -7.45
N LYS A 535 15.79 -15.50 -7.51
CA LYS A 535 15.32 -16.67 -6.78
C LYS A 535 15.57 -17.99 -7.51
N ASP A 536 15.35 -18.02 -8.82
CA ASP A 536 15.23 -19.28 -9.57
C ASP A 536 16.39 -19.51 -10.56
N ASN A 537 17.21 -18.50 -10.87
CA ASN A 537 18.31 -18.62 -11.83
C ASN A 537 19.68 -18.64 -11.12
N PRO A 538 20.50 -19.68 -11.33
CA PRO A 538 21.81 -19.81 -10.67
C PRO A 538 22.78 -18.64 -10.87
N LEU A 539 22.72 -17.93 -12.00
CA LEU A 539 23.61 -16.79 -12.29
C LEU A 539 23.41 -15.61 -11.34
N TYR A 540 22.24 -15.54 -10.71
CA TYR A 540 21.85 -14.42 -9.83
C TYR A 540 21.74 -14.84 -8.36
N GLN A 541 22.07 -16.10 -8.04
CA GLN A 541 22.15 -16.59 -6.68
C GLN A 541 23.55 -16.37 -6.10
N LYS A 542 23.65 -16.38 -4.77
CA LYS A 542 24.95 -16.39 -4.09
C LYS A 542 25.63 -17.73 -4.34
N ASP A 543 26.93 -17.71 -4.60
CA ASP A 543 27.75 -18.91 -4.64
C ASP A 543 27.66 -19.63 -3.27
N GLY A 544 27.42 -20.94 -3.28
CA GLY A 544 27.28 -21.73 -2.07
C GLY A 544 28.57 -21.84 -1.25
N GLU A 545 29.75 -21.70 -1.87
CA GLU A 545 31.04 -21.79 -1.19
C GLU A 545 31.49 -20.43 -0.62
N PHE A 546 31.30 -19.34 -1.37
CA PHE A 546 31.82 -18.01 -1.02
C PHE A 546 30.75 -17.05 -0.49
N GLY A 547 29.46 -17.36 -0.62
CA GLY A 547 28.37 -16.50 -0.16
C GLY A 547 28.24 -15.16 -0.92
N HIS A 548 28.93 -15.02 -2.05
CA HIS A 548 28.96 -13.79 -2.84
C HIS A 548 28.22 -13.97 -4.17
N PHE A 549 27.69 -12.87 -4.71
CA PHE A 549 27.13 -12.87 -6.05
C PHE A 549 28.23 -12.77 -7.11
N ASP A 550 27.99 -13.36 -8.28
CA ASP A 550 28.84 -13.09 -9.44
C ASP A 550 28.66 -11.63 -9.89
N SER A 551 29.71 -10.82 -9.66
CA SER A 551 29.75 -9.40 -10.00
C SER A 551 29.52 -9.08 -11.49
N ARG A 552 29.61 -10.08 -12.38
CA ARG A 552 29.26 -9.94 -13.79
C ARG A 552 27.76 -9.78 -14.03
N PHE A 553 26.93 -10.30 -13.13
CA PHE A 553 25.46 -10.31 -13.28
C PHE A 553 24.74 -9.51 -12.20
N VAL A 554 25.27 -9.48 -10.97
CA VAL A 554 24.61 -8.82 -9.84
C VAL A 554 25.60 -7.95 -9.09
N THR A 555 25.17 -6.73 -8.78
CA THR A 555 25.78 -5.95 -7.70
C THR A 555 24.74 -5.69 -6.61
N LYS A 556 25.08 -6.05 -5.37
CA LYS A 556 24.34 -5.66 -4.16
C LYS A 556 24.93 -4.36 -3.60
N LEU A 557 24.12 -3.32 -3.47
CA LEU A 557 24.52 -2.06 -2.83
C LEU A 557 24.33 -2.15 -1.32
N LEU A 558 25.36 -1.80 -0.54
CA LEU A 558 25.39 -2.01 0.92
C LEU A 558 25.32 -0.71 1.74
N ARG A 559 25.82 0.40 1.19
CA ARG A 559 25.92 1.68 1.92
C ARG A 559 24.59 2.42 1.89
N ASN A 560 23.94 2.57 3.04
CA ASN A 560 22.70 3.31 3.21
C ASN A 560 22.99 4.79 3.49
N TYR A 561 22.51 5.67 2.64
CA TYR A 561 22.67 7.13 2.71
C TYR A 561 21.43 7.86 3.25
N ARG A 562 20.48 7.13 3.85
CA ARG A 562 19.16 7.67 4.22
C ARG A 562 18.96 7.81 5.72
N SER A 563 19.14 6.72 6.46
CA SER A 563 18.50 6.53 7.76
C SER A 563 19.51 6.51 8.91
N HIS A 564 19.07 7.00 10.07
CA HIS A 564 19.79 6.85 11.34
C HIS A 564 20.05 5.36 11.67
N PRO A 565 21.19 5.00 12.29
CA PRO A 565 21.52 3.60 12.63
C PRO A 565 20.42 2.86 13.41
N ALA A 566 19.77 3.54 14.37
CA ALA A 566 18.69 2.96 15.17
C ALA A 566 17.46 2.53 14.33
N ILE A 567 17.16 3.28 13.27
CA ILE A 567 16.04 3.00 12.36
C ILE A 567 16.45 1.87 11.41
N LEU A 568 17.68 1.90 10.90
CA LEU A 568 18.18 0.92 9.93
C LEU A 568 18.40 -0.47 10.55
N LYS A 569 18.71 -0.54 11.85
CA LYS A 569 19.09 -1.77 12.54
C LYS A 569 18.10 -2.92 12.29
N ILE A 570 16.81 -2.68 12.53
CA ILE A 570 15.78 -3.72 12.46
C ILE A 570 15.62 -4.26 11.02
N PRO A 571 15.36 -3.43 9.99
CA PRO A 571 15.31 -3.92 8.61
C PRO A 571 16.59 -4.63 8.16
N ASN A 572 17.77 -4.14 8.58
CA ASN A 572 19.05 -4.74 8.22
C ASN A 572 19.20 -6.17 8.78
N GLU A 573 18.81 -6.40 10.03
CA GLU A 573 18.88 -7.70 10.68
C GLU A 573 17.88 -8.72 10.10
N LEU A 574 16.70 -8.25 9.68
CA LEU A 574 15.63 -9.14 9.21
C LEU A 574 15.73 -9.49 7.72
N PHE A 575 16.03 -8.51 6.87
CA PHE A 575 15.87 -8.64 5.43
C PHE A 575 17.20 -8.64 4.67
N TYR A 576 18.28 -8.21 5.31
CA TYR A 576 19.53 -7.88 4.60
C TYR A 576 20.78 -8.47 5.24
N GLU A 577 20.63 -9.54 6.03
CA GLU A 577 21.75 -10.35 6.56
C GLU A 577 22.77 -9.55 7.38
N LYS A 578 22.35 -8.40 7.95
CA LYS A 578 23.22 -7.46 8.69
C LYS A 578 24.34 -6.84 7.84
N GLU A 579 24.24 -6.90 6.51
CA GLU A 579 25.27 -6.40 5.61
C GLU A 579 25.20 -4.87 5.38
N LEU A 580 24.08 -4.20 5.69
CA LEU A 580 23.93 -2.76 5.43
C LEU A 580 24.81 -1.90 6.35
N GLN A 581 25.40 -0.88 5.74
CA GLN A 581 26.34 0.04 6.38
C GLN A 581 25.76 1.46 6.40
N VAL A 582 25.93 2.18 7.51
CA VAL A 582 25.38 3.53 7.64
C VAL A 582 26.36 4.57 7.07
N PHE A 583 25.96 5.21 5.97
CA PHE A 583 26.67 6.31 5.31
C PHE A 583 25.79 7.57 5.16
N ALA A 584 24.61 7.58 5.78
CA ALA A 584 23.74 8.75 5.83
C ALA A 584 24.49 9.92 6.49
N ASP A 585 24.27 11.12 5.94
CA ASP A 585 24.85 12.35 6.47
C ASP A 585 24.53 12.49 7.96
N GLN A 586 25.57 12.77 8.75
CA GLN A 586 25.47 12.75 10.19
C GLN A 586 24.52 13.85 10.71
N TRP A 587 24.60 15.05 10.12
CA TRP A 587 23.79 16.19 10.51
C TRP A 587 22.30 15.95 10.24
N ASP A 588 22.00 15.39 9.07
CA ASP A 588 20.62 15.05 8.69
C ASP A 588 20.03 13.93 9.52
N ARG A 589 20.77 12.83 9.72
CA ARG A 589 20.23 11.64 10.42
C ARG A 589 20.15 11.82 11.93
N GLU A 590 21.02 12.63 12.53
CA GLU A 590 21.06 12.87 13.99
C GLU A 590 20.22 14.09 14.40
N THR A 591 19.55 14.75 13.45
CA THR A 591 18.75 15.96 13.68
C THR A 591 17.80 15.84 14.89
N TYR A 592 17.19 14.67 15.11
CA TYR A 592 16.21 14.46 16.19
C TYR A 592 16.74 13.69 17.40
N CYS A 593 18.04 13.38 17.48
CA CYS A 593 18.63 12.59 18.57
C CYS A 593 18.49 13.25 19.96
N ASN A 594 18.41 14.59 20.01
CA ASN A 594 18.27 15.36 21.24
C ASN A 594 16.87 15.96 21.39
N TRP A 595 15.89 15.44 20.67
CA TRP A 595 14.51 15.92 20.79
C TRP A 595 13.94 15.57 22.16
N GLU A 596 13.44 16.57 22.89
CA GLU A 596 13.04 16.46 24.31
C GLU A 596 11.90 15.48 24.60
N HIS A 597 11.21 15.01 23.57
CA HIS A 597 10.13 14.02 23.67
C HIS A 597 10.55 12.60 23.33
N LEU A 598 11.85 12.36 23.09
CA LEU A 598 12.36 11.00 22.96
C LEU A 598 12.32 10.26 24.30
N PRO A 599 11.87 9.00 24.34
CA PRO A 599 11.94 8.17 25.54
C PRO A 599 13.40 7.92 25.98
N LYS A 600 14.33 7.90 25.03
CA LYS A 600 15.76 7.71 25.24
C LYS A 600 16.55 8.66 24.35
N GLU A 601 17.44 9.43 24.94
CA GLU A 601 18.36 10.32 24.24
C GLU A 601 19.25 9.53 23.25
N GLY A 602 19.49 10.11 22.06
CA GLY A 602 20.26 9.47 21.00
C GLY A 602 19.55 8.33 20.27
N PHE A 603 18.27 8.06 20.58
CA PHE A 603 17.51 6.95 19.99
C PHE A 603 16.23 7.46 19.30
N PRO A 604 16.31 7.90 18.04
CA PRO A 604 15.21 8.54 17.33
C PRO A 604 14.22 7.53 16.71
N LEU A 605 13.82 6.55 17.52
CA LEU A 605 12.81 5.55 17.20
C LEU A 605 11.86 5.41 18.40
N ILE A 606 10.59 5.72 18.18
CA ILE A 606 9.53 5.62 19.20
C ILE A 606 8.56 4.53 18.80
N PHE A 607 8.26 3.62 19.71
CA PHE A 607 7.06 2.79 19.65
C PHE A 607 6.11 3.24 20.75
N HIS A 608 4.94 3.77 20.38
CA HIS A 608 3.90 4.21 21.30
C HIS A 608 2.77 3.17 21.32
N GLY A 609 2.67 2.45 22.43
CA GLY A 609 1.64 1.43 22.63
C GLY A 609 0.27 2.04 22.89
N VAL A 610 -0.74 1.69 22.09
CA VAL A 610 -2.12 2.17 22.22
C VAL A 610 -3.09 1.01 22.33
N LEU A 611 -3.85 0.93 23.42
CA LEU A 611 -4.97 0.01 23.58
C LEU A 611 -6.24 0.68 23.03
N GLY A 612 -6.31 0.81 21.70
CA GLY A 612 -7.43 1.43 20.99
C GLY A 612 -8.53 0.44 20.61
N LYS A 613 -9.50 0.92 19.81
CA LYS A 613 -10.54 0.09 19.20
C LYS A 613 -10.48 0.28 17.69
N ASP A 614 -10.38 -0.82 16.94
CA ASP A 614 -10.49 -0.77 15.48
C ASP A 614 -11.97 -0.81 15.06
N GLU A 615 -12.43 0.29 14.47
CA GLU A 615 -13.81 0.56 14.09
C GLU A 615 -14.00 0.58 12.57
N ARG A 616 -15.26 0.52 12.13
CA ARG A 616 -15.72 0.66 10.74
C ARG A 616 -16.97 1.54 10.71
N GLU A 617 -17.23 2.18 9.58
CA GLU A 617 -18.40 3.06 9.43
C GLU A 617 -19.13 2.85 8.11
N GLY A 618 -20.47 2.98 8.17
CA GLY A 618 -21.36 2.83 7.03
C GLY A 618 -21.15 1.51 6.30
N ASN A 619 -21.00 1.56 4.97
CA ASN A 619 -20.76 0.37 4.14
C ASN A 619 -19.25 0.12 3.89
N SER A 620 -18.35 0.89 4.52
CA SER A 620 -16.92 0.79 4.27
C SER A 620 -16.33 -0.45 4.93
N PRO A 621 -15.67 -1.35 4.18
CA PRO A 621 -14.99 -2.50 4.76
C PRO A 621 -13.66 -2.14 5.43
N SER A 622 -13.18 -0.89 5.28
CA SER A 622 -11.88 -0.42 5.77
C SER A 622 -11.95 0.05 7.23
N PHE A 623 -10.88 -0.19 7.98
CA PHE A 623 -10.81 0.04 9.41
C PHE A 623 -10.12 1.37 9.76
N PHE A 624 -10.47 1.92 10.93
CA PHE A 624 -9.79 3.06 11.51
C PHE A 624 -9.71 2.90 13.04
N ASN A 625 -8.78 3.61 13.68
CA ASN A 625 -8.58 3.59 15.12
C ASN A 625 -8.26 5.02 15.58
N VAL A 626 -9.24 5.62 16.24
CA VAL A 626 -9.20 7.04 16.61
C VAL A 626 -8.16 7.32 17.70
N SER A 627 -7.96 6.39 18.64
CA SER A 627 -6.96 6.53 19.70
C SER A 627 -5.54 6.60 19.14
N GLU A 628 -5.24 5.86 18.07
CA GLU A 628 -3.95 6.01 17.39
C GLU A 628 -3.82 7.39 16.72
N ILE A 629 -4.90 7.93 16.14
CA ILE A 629 -4.89 9.26 15.49
C ILE A 629 -4.61 10.36 16.50
N GLU A 630 -5.20 10.28 17.70
CA GLU A 630 -4.95 11.25 18.78
C GLU A 630 -3.46 11.31 19.15
N VAL A 631 -2.80 10.15 19.27
CA VAL A 631 -1.37 10.07 19.55
C VAL A 631 -0.54 10.63 18.39
N LEU A 632 -0.91 10.35 17.14
CA LEU A 632 -0.25 10.96 15.98
C LEU A 632 -0.37 12.49 16.00
N VAL A 633 -1.55 13.02 16.27
CA VAL A 633 -1.81 14.47 16.37
C VAL A 633 -1.00 15.11 17.50
N ASP A 634 -0.89 14.45 18.64
CA ASP A 634 -0.08 14.92 19.78
C ASP A 634 1.41 15.04 19.40
N TYR A 635 1.98 14.00 18.78
CA TYR A 635 3.38 14.05 18.31
C TYR A 635 3.61 15.11 17.23
N LEU A 636 2.68 15.29 16.28
CA LEU A 636 2.75 16.37 15.30
C LEU A 636 2.76 17.74 15.98
N THR A 637 1.89 17.93 16.97
CA THR A 637 1.80 19.18 17.74
C THR A 637 3.11 19.45 18.49
N LYS A 638 3.72 18.41 19.09
CA LYS A 638 5.04 18.50 19.75
C LYS A 638 6.14 18.88 18.76
N LEU A 639 6.18 18.25 17.58
CA LEU A 639 7.15 18.58 16.53
C LEU A 639 6.99 20.04 16.06
N MET A 640 5.74 20.49 15.86
CA MET A 640 5.46 21.87 15.50
C MET A 640 5.91 22.88 16.56
N LYS A 641 5.72 22.59 17.85
CA LYS A 641 6.06 23.50 18.96
C LYS A 641 7.57 23.59 19.20
N THR A 642 8.31 22.54 18.85
CA THR A 642 9.75 22.40 19.09
C THR A 642 10.62 22.77 17.87
N GLN A 643 10.05 22.84 16.67
CA GLN A 643 10.79 23.27 15.47
C GLN A 643 11.47 24.64 15.64
N GLY A 644 12.67 24.81 15.10
CA GLY A 644 13.44 26.06 15.19
C GLY A 644 13.97 26.40 16.59
N LYS A 645 13.84 25.50 17.58
CA LYS A 645 14.34 25.67 18.95
C LYS A 645 15.37 24.59 19.28
N LYS A 646 16.27 24.87 20.22
CA LYS A 646 17.25 23.90 20.77
C LYS A 646 18.05 23.13 19.67
N GLY A 647 18.40 23.81 18.58
CA GLY A 647 19.15 23.23 17.47
C GLY A 647 18.32 22.45 16.44
N LEU A 648 17.00 22.34 16.60
CA LEU A 648 16.13 21.71 15.60
C LEU A 648 15.89 22.62 14.40
N PRO A 649 15.89 22.09 13.17
CA PRO A 649 15.57 22.86 11.99
C PRO A 649 14.11 23.31 11.99
N LYS A 650 13.82 24.35 11.21
CA LYS A 650 12.43 24.70 10.89
C LYS A 650 11.85 23.57 10.03
N LEU A 651 10.66 23.10 10.38
CA LEU A 651 10.01 21.98 9.71
C LEU A 651 9.06 22.49 8.61
N SER A 652 9.16 21.88 7.44
CA SER A 652 8.15 22.01 6.40
C SER A 652 7.20 20.81 6.47
N PRO A 653 5.89 20.95 6.22
CA PRO A 653 4.96 19.81 6.23
C PRO A 653 5.39 18.66 5.29
N LYS A 654 6.02 18.99 4.14
CA LYS A 654 6.63 18.02 3.21
C LYS A 654 7.74 17.14 3.81
N ASP A 655 8.33 17.53 4.94
CA ASP A 655 9.37 16.75 5.64
C ASP A 655 8.79 15.61 6.47
N ILE A 656 7.46 15.57 6.63
CA ILE A 656 6.73 14.61 7.44
C ILE A 656 5.87 13.72 6.54
N GLY A 657 5.83 12.43 6.85
CA GLY A 657 4.90 11.48 6.25
C GLY A 657 4.21 10.63 7.30
N ILE A 658 2.92 10.34 7.09
CA ILE A 658 2.14 9.43 7.92
C ILE A 658 1.67 8.24 7.09
N ILE A 659 2.06 7.05 7.51
CA ILE A 659 1.77 5.79 6.84
C ILE A 659 0.70 5.05 7.65
N ALA A 660 -0.39 4.66 6.98
CA ALA A 660 -1.39 3.78 7.58
C ALA A 660 -1.87 2.76 6.55
N PRO A 661 -2.04 1.48 6.91
CA PRO A 661 -2.40 0.44 5.95
C PRO A 661 -3.86 0.47 5.53
N TYR A 662 -4.73 1.08 6.34
CA TYR A 662 -6.15 1.18 6.04
C TYR A 662 -6.46 2.57 5.50
N ARG A 663 -7.12 2.59 4.34
CA ARG A 663 -7.55 3.82 3.70
C ARG A 663 -8.46 4.66 4.58
N LYS A 664 -9.35 4.04 5.36
CA LYS A 664 -10.22 4.79 6.28
C LYS A 664 -9.43 5.47 7.40
N GLN A 665 -8.34 4.85 7.86
CA GLN A 665 -7.40 5.49 8.77
C GLN A 665 -6.71 6.70 8.10
N VAL A 666 -6.25 6.57 6.85
CA VAL A 666 -5.65 7.68 6.09
C VAL A 666 -6.61 8.87 6.00
N GLU A 667 -7.87 8.62 5.66
CA GLU A 667 -8.91 9.66 5.57
C GLU A 667 -9.15 10.34 6.93
N LYS A 668 -9.33 9.55 8.00
CA LYS A 668 -9.57 10.08 9.35
C LYS A 668 -8.39 10.89 9.87
N ILE A 669 -7.15 10.49 9.55
CA ILE A 669 -5.95 11.28 9.85
C ILE A 669 -5.98 12.61 9.08
N GLN A 670 -6.27 12.60 7.78
CA GLN A 670 -6.38 13.83 6.99
C GLN A 670 -7.46 14.78 7.53
N ASN A 671 -8.60 14.24 7.96
CA ASN A 671 -9.64 15.03 8.61
C ASN A 671 -9.16 15.64 9.93
N ALA A 672 -8.43 14.86 10.75
CA ALA A 672 -7.85 15.34 11.99
C ALA A 672 -6.87 16.51 11.77
N LEU A 673 -6.03 16.44 10.74
CA LEU A 673 -5.09 17.53 10.38
C LEU A 673 -5.80 18.85 10.06
N ASN A 674 -6.99 18.78 9.43
CA ASN A 674 -7.78 19.96 9.10
C ASN A 674 -8.61 20.47 10.29
N PHE A 675 -9.02 19.57 11.18
CA PHE A 675 -9.90 19.89 12.30
C PHE A 675 -9.15 20.53 13.49
N VAL A 676 -7.95 20.04 13.80
CA VAL A 676 -7.15 20.52 14.93
C VAL A 676 -6.61 21.91 14.61
N LYS A 677 -7.04 22.93 15.36
CA LYS A 677 -6.74 24.34 15.09
C LYS A 677 -5.25 24.61 14.95
N GLU A 678 -4.44 24.08 15.86
CA GLU A 678 -2.99 24.23 15.88
C GLU A 678 -2.33 23.70 14.60
N LEU A 679 -2.81 22.56 14.08
CA LEU A 679 -2.30 21.93 12.86
C LEU A 679 -2.84 22.62 11.60
N SER A 680 -4.12 23.03 11.61
CA SER A 680 -4.78 23.70 10.48
C SER A 680 -4.13 25.05 10.15
N GLN A 681 -3.54 25.71 11.14
CA GLN A 681 -2.80 26.96 11.00
C GLN A 681 -1.35 26.74 10.53
N TRP A 682 -0.88 25.50 10.45
CA TRP A 682 0.42 25.20 9.87
C TRP A 682 0.37 25.51 8.38
N LYS A 683 1.10 26.55 7.97
CA LYS A 683 1.24 26.93 6.56
C LYS A 683 1.59 25.70 5.71
N ASP A 684 0.83 25.50 4.64
CA ASP A 684 1.01 24.43 3.66
C ASP A 684 0.86 23.00 4.23
N ILE A 685 0.06 22.80 5.29
CA ILE A 685 -0.21 21.48 5.90
C ILE A 685 -0.62 20.39 4.91
N LYS A 686 -1.24 20.77 3.78
CA LYS A 686 -1.64 19.85 2.70
C LYS A 686 -0.44 19.17 2.01
N GLU A 687 0.78 19.70 2.16
CA GLU A 687 2.01 19.07 1.67
C GLU A 687 2.47 17.89 2.55
N LEU A 688 1.96 17.78 3.80
CA LEU A 688 2.19 16.61 4.63
C LEU A 688 1.50 15.41 3.98
N LYS A 689 2.29 14.42 3.59
CA LYS A 689 1.77 13.24 2.92
C LYS A 689 1.18 12.28 3.95
N VAL A 690 -0.09 11.95 3.79
CA VAL A 690 -0.75 10.81 4.46
C VAL A 690 -1.16 9.81 3.38
N GLY A 691 -0.89 8.53 3.58
CA GLY A 691 -1.14 7.50 2.56
C GLY A 691 -0.81 6.09 3.01
N SER A 692 -1.08 5.13 2.14
CA SER A 692 -0.74 3.72 2.37
C SER A 692 0.75 3.44 2.17
N VAL A 693 1.21 2.25 2.57
CA VAL A 693 2.61 1.84 2.37
C VAL A 693 2.99 1.87 0.89
N GLU A 694 2.08 1.45 0.02
CA GLU A 694 2.23 1.44 -1.45
C GLU A 694 2.45 2.85 -2.00
N GLU A 695 1.74 3.86 -1.48
CA GLU A 695 1.91 5.26 -1.91
C GLU A 695 3.26 5.86 -1.48
N PHE A 696 3.85 5.33 -0.40
CA PHE A 696 5.13 5.78 0.15
C PHE A 696 6.34 5.04 -0.44
N GLN A 697 6.12 4.03 -1.28
CA GLN A 697 7.21 3.33 -1.95
C GLN A 697 7.99 4.27 -2.88
N GLY A 698 9.32 4.18 -2.87
CA GLY A 698 10.21 5.11 -3.57
C GLY A 698 10.31 6.52 -2.95
N GLN A 699 9.44 6.87 -1.99
CA GLN A 699 9.50 8.14 -1.28
C GLN A 699 10.28 8.01 0.03
N GLU A 700 10.71 9.14 0.58
CA GLU A 700 11.38 9.26 1.87
C GLU A 700 11.01 10.59 2.54
N ARG A 701 11.06 10.63 3.86
CA ARG A 701 10.74 11.83 4.67
C ARG A 701 11.71 11.95 5.83
N LYS A 702 11.91 13.18 6.31
CA LYS A 702 12.77 13.42 7.48
C LYS A 702 12.19 12.71 8.71
N ILE A 703 10.87 12.80 8.86
CA ILE A 703 10.09 12.16 9.92
C ILE A 703 9.01 11.27 9.28
N ILE A 704 8.90 10.04 9.76
CA ILE A 704 7.80 9.15 9.42
C ILE A 704 7.06 8.75 10.68
N MET A 705 5.73 8.75 10.59
CA MET A 705 4.84 8.23 11.61
C MET A 705 4.03 7.08 11.01
N VAL A 706 3.89 5.99 11.74
CA VAL A 706 3.17 4.78 11.29
C VAL A 706 2.04 4.49 12.24
N SER A 707 0.82 4.29 11.73
CA SER A 707 -0.33 3.80 12.50
C SER A 707 -0.65 2.37 12.07
N THR A 708 -0.70 1.44 13.03
CA THR A 708 -0.96 0.02 12.76
C THR A 708 -2.45 -0.33 12.73
N VAL A 709 -3.28 0.52 13.34
CA VAL A 709 -4.75 0.48 13.42
C VAL A 709 -5.32 -0.66 14.24
N ARG A 710 -4.87 -1.90 14.00
CA ARG A 710 -5.48 -3.11 14.55
C ARG A 710 -5.39 -3.19 16.06
N SER A 711 -6.52 -3.46 16.70
CA SER A 711 -6.61 -3.66 18.16
C SER A 711 -7.42 -4.90 18.57
N SER A 712 -8.05 -5.61 17.63
CA SER A 712 -8.82 -6.84 17.91
C SER A 712 -8.25 -8.09 17.22
N ILE A 713 -8.21 -9.19 17.97
CA ILE A 713 -7.70 -10.51 17.55
C ILE A 713 -8.57 -11.13 16.45
N ASN A 714 -9.89 -10.91 16.51
CA ASN A 714 -10.86 -11.54 15.60
C ASN A 714 -10.63 -11.12 14.13
N TYR A 715 -10.09 -9.93 13.90
CA TYR A 715 -9.80 -9.42 12.56
C TYR A 715 -8.40 -9.77 12.06
N VAL A 716 -7.49 -10.25 12.92
CA VAL A 716 -6.14 -10.67 12.51
C VAL A 716 -6.18 -11.89 11.58
N LYS A 717 -7.08 -12.86 11.86
CA LYS A 717 -7.29 -14.01 10.96
C LYS A 717 -7.85 -13.59 9.60
N MET A 718 -8.80 -12.64 9.58
CA MET A 718 -9.30 -12.09 8.31
C MET A 718 -8.17 -11.40 7.52
N ASP A 719 -7.29 -10.65 8.18
CA ASP A 719 -6.17 -10.01 7.48
C ASP A 719 -5.19 -11.00 6.86
N GLN A 720 -4.99 -12.17 7.49
CA GLN A 720 -4.20 -13.27 6.96
C GLN A 720 -4.88 -13.89 5.72
N ASP A 721 -6.16 -14.23 5.83
CA ASP A 721 -6.92 -14.89 4.76
C ASP A 721 -7.08 -14.01 3.52
N PHE A 722 -7.17 -12.69 3.71
CA PHE A 722 -7.37 -11.73 2.61
C PHE A 722 -6.11 -10.94 2.22
N ASN A 723 -4.95 -11.18 2.88
CA ASN A 723 -3.69 -10.46 2.66
C ASN A 723 -3.82 -8.91 2.74
N ILE A 724 -4.77 -8.44 3.57
CA ILE A 724 -5.14 -7.00 3.71
C ILE A 724 -4.21 -6.28 4.69
N GLY A 725 -3.53 -7.01 5.58
CA GLY A 725 -2.81 -6.44 6.72
C GLY A 725 -1.41 -5.87 6.43
N PHE A 726 -1.03 -4.89 7.25
CA PHE A 726 0.36 -4.46 7.49
C PHE A 726 1.13 -5.43 8.39
N LEU A 727 0.40 -6.17 9.23
CA LEU A 727 1.00 -6.97 10.29
C LEU A 727 1.71 -8.20 9.75
N THR A 728 1.14 -8.85 8.74
CA THR A 728 1.56 -10.17 8.26
C THR A 728 2.42 -10.12 7.00
N ASN A 729 2.61 -8.94 6.41
CA ASN A 729 3.35 -8.78 5.16
C ASN A 729 4.72 -8.14 5.43
N GLU A 730 5.76 -8.97 5.44
CA GLU A 730 7.14 -8.58 5.69
C GLU A 730 7.65 -7.48 4.74
N LYS A 731 7.25 -7.51 3.46
CA LYS A 731 7.62 -6.50 2.47
C LYS A 731 6.98 -5.14 2.79
N ARG A 732 5.71 -5.11 3.24
CA ARG A 732 5.04 -3.88 3.72
C ARG A 732 5.72 -3.32 4.96
N PHE A 733 6.05 -4.19 5.92
CA PHE A 733 6.79 -3.81 7.13
C PHE A 733 8.12 -3.15 6.76
N ASN A 734 8.92 -3.82 5.92
CA ASN A 734 10.22 -3.32 5.49
C ASN A 734 10.10 -1.94 4.81
N VAL A 735 9.16 -1.76 3.88
CA VAL A 735 8.94 -0.46 3.24
C VAL A 735 8.59 0.62 4.26
N ALA A 736 7.61 0.40 5.14
CA ALA A 736 7.16 1.40 6.10
C ALA A 736 8.27 1.82 7.08
N MET A 737 9.05 0.87 7.59
CA MET A 737 10.13 1.14 8.55
C MET A 737 11.34 1.85 7.94
N THR A 738 11.50 1.79 6.61
CA THR A 738 12.67 2.33 5.90
C THR A 738 12.42 3.64 5.13
N ARG A 739 11.29 4.31 5.42
CA ARG A 739 10.95 5.62 4.82
C ARG A 739 11.57 6.80 5.58
N ALA A 740 11.89 6.62 6.86
CA ALA A 740 12.37 7.68 7.76
C ALA A 740 13.87 7.94 7.58
N LYS A 741 14.27 9.22 7.56
CA LYS A 741 15.69 9.63 7.64
C LYS A 741 16.16 9.78 9.08
N ALA A 742 15.45 10.60 9.86
CA ALA A 742 15.95 11.12 11.13
C ALA A 742 15.08 10.77 12.34
N LEU A 743 13.78 10.52 12.16
CA LEU A 743 12.87 10.14 13.25
C LEU A 743 11.77 9.20 12.75
N LEU A 744 11.57 8.09 13.45
CA LEU A 744 10.48 7.14 13.20
C LEU A 744 9.61 6.99 14.45
N ILE A 745 8.30 7.21 14.30
CA ILE A 745 7.31 7.03 15.37
C ILE A 745 6.30 5.98 14.91
N VAL A 746 6.18 4.87 15.63
CA VAL A 746 5.22 3.81 15.37
C VAL A 746 4.18 3.81 16.47
N VAL A 747 2.91 3.89 16.10
CA VAL A 747 1.76 3.90 16.99
C VAL A 747 0.93 2.65 16.73
N GLY A 748 0.70 1.84 17.76
CA GLY A 748 -0.01 0.59 17.58
C GLY A 748 -0.28 -0.19 18.85
N ASN A 749 -1.09 -1.24 18.75
CA ASN A 749 -1.44 -2.07 19.90
C ASN A 749 -0.39 -3.17 20.15
N PRO A 750 0.44 -3.07 21.20
CA PRO A 750 1.54 -4.02 21.42
C PRO A 750 1.06 -5.47 21.65
N VAL A 751 -0.14 -5.65 22.21
CA VAL A 751 -0.71 -6.98 22.48
C VAL A 751 -1.07 -7.71 21.19
N ILE A 752 -1.58 -6.97 20.19
CA ILE A 752 -1.91 -7.55 18.88
C ILE A 752 -0.66 -7.75 18.04
N LEU A 753 0.24 -6.76 18.03
CA LEU A 753 1.48 -6.83 17.27
C LEU A 753 2.38 -8.00 17.74
N ASN A 754 2.47 -8.27 19.04
CA ASN A 754 3.24 -9.40 19.57
C ASN A 754 2.74 -10.79 19.10
N LYS A 755 1.59 -10.89 18.43
CA LYS A 755 1.12 -12.16 17.85
C LYS A 755 1.73 -12.46 16.50
N ASP A 756 2.31 -11.45 15.84
CA ASP A 756 2.98 -11.61 14.57
C ASP A 756 4.50 -11.84 14.81
N PRO A 757 5.12 -12.89 14.24
CA PRO A 757 6.54 -13.19 14.48
C PRO A 757 7.49 -12.06 14.09
N THR A 758 7.17 -11.32 13.02
CA THR A 758 7.96 -10.17 12.58
C THR A 758 7.82 -9.03 13.56
N TRP A 759 6.66 -8.81 14.16
CA TRP A 759 6.52 -7.77 15.19
C TRP A 759 7.05 -8.19 16.56
N GLU A 760 6.83 -9.42 16.99
CA GLU A 760 7.28 -9.96 18.28
C GLU A 760 8.80 -9.88 18.43
N ARG A 761 9.53 -10.28 17.38
CA ARG A 761 11.00 -10.25 17.37
C ARG A 761 11.56 -8.82 17.43
N ASN A 762 10.77 -7.84 16.98
CA ASN A 762 11.25 -6.50 16.66
C ASN A 762 10.63 -5.38 17.48
N LEU A 763 9.58 -5.65 18.26
CA LEU A 763 9.20 -4.86 19.41
C LEU A 763 10.36 -4.96 20.40
N PRO A 764 11.19 -3.92 20.57
CA PRO A 764 12.32 -4.01 21.47
C PRO A 764 11.77 -4.30 22.87
N ARG A 765 12.13 -5.44 23.48
CA ARG A 765 11.84 -5.75 24.89
C ARG A 765 12.31 -4.64 25.86
N ASN A 766 13.17 -3.73 25.37
CA ASN A 766 13.70 -2.56 26.08
C ASN A 766 12.89 -1.26 25.88
N LEU A 767 11.76 -1.26 25.16
CA LEU A 767 10.84 -0.11 25.07
C LEU A 767 9.65 -0.23 26.03
N SER A 768 9.39 -1.41 26.62
CA SER A 768 8.62 -1.52 27.85
C SER A 768 9.54 -1.11 29.00
N GLY A 769 9.70 0.20 29.21
CA GLY A 769 10.19 0.69 30.48
C GLY A 769 9.31 0.10 31.58
N SER A 770 9.90 -0.79 32.37
CA SER A 770 9.39 -1.16 33.68
C SER A 770 9.25 0.12 34.50
N GLY A 771 8.05 0.71 34.52
CA GLY A 771 7.75 1.89 35.31
C GLY A 771 6.82 2.87 34.61
N ARG A 772 5.53 2.79 34.98
CA ARG A 772 4.40 3.65 34.58
C ARG A 772 3.78 3.34 33.22
N VAL A 773 2.99 2.26 33.21
CA VAL A 773 1.75 2.18 32.43
C VAL A 773 0.61 2.57 33.36
#